data_AF-A0A7C8NNK9-F1
#
_entry.id   AF-A0A7C8NNK9-F1
#
_cell.length_a   1.000
_cell.length_b   1.000
_cell.length_c   1.000
_cell.angle_alpha   90.00
_cell.angle_beta   90.00
_cell.angle_gamma   90.00
#
_symmetry.space_group_name_H-M   'P 1'
#
loop_
_entity.id
_entity.type
_entity.pdbx_description
1 polymer ?
#
loop_
_entity_poly.entity_id
_entity_poly.type
_entity_poly.pdbx_seq_one_letter_code
_entity_poly.pdbx_strand_id
1 'polypeptide(L)'
;MPVISSQQLIALQSDSEFVRNICILAHVDHGKTSLSDCLLSSNGIISPKLAGKVRFLDSRPDEQIRGITMESSAISLYFQSLKPPVPPSTTPSLQDYLINLIDSPGHIDFSSEVSTASRLCDGALVLVDAVEGVCSQTVTVLRQTWLEHLRPVLVINKIDRLITEWKMSPTEANVHLGKLLEQVNAVMGSFFAGERMEDDLKWREQMELRQKQRAARRESASKTAEEAEAEKLGLEDGYEEKDDEDLYFSPEKFNVIFASAIDGWAFTVKDFAAIHEKKLGVKRSVLEKILWGDFYLDPKTKRVLKKRHLKGRNLKPMFVQFALDNIWAIYDNILRKDRDQEKVEKIVQTLGIKVLPRDLKSKDSRALLSTILMQWLPLSRAVLGTVVSQLPSPPAAQKQRVTNLIENSPGGAELIAPEIKNAMENLNVNEEAIVAYVSKMISVPEKDLPRNQREKLTAEQLRELGRIKRQEMARALAAVAASETASLGGQSVADSELEQVVLDMGNSTLETTDTDSKTAAPVDPDKENLIGFARLYSGTISVGQTLHVLGPKYDPRQPDQHVSSIIVTDLYLMMGRELVSLEKVPAGNVFGIGGLEGKVLKNATLCSTVTGGVNLASVASMGAAPIVRVALEPKNPGQLQQMIRGLKLLEQSDPCMEYLVQSNGEHVILTAGELHLERCLKDLRERFAKIEIEASKPIVPYRETILSVPEMPPPKNQNLPRGTVVISTPGKHVTFKLRVRPLPSKAIEYLEENVGTLKKFFAEKQTERDADDLMLLTAGADAKDCLPIEEFEKGFQAALIAGATKDTKNVWTDVVSKISSFGPRRAGPNILIDNANILRRILRENDESETTQNDGNADEGHESASLQITIKDFRDKIITAFQNATFQGPLCNEPMQGVAVFLDEVKVEIADEEVEALRMKIGQLIGEVITGMTSAIRQGFLDWSPRLLLAMYSCEIQASSKHKTTHSYIIPQIPK
;
A
#
# COMPACT_ATOMS: atom_id res chain seq x y z
N MET A 1 16.48 -9.68 28.51
CA MET A 1 16.41 -8.27 28.93
C MET A 1 15.24 -8.11 29.89
N PRO A 2 15.25 -7.13 30.80
CA PRO A 2 14.08 -6.86 31.64
C PRO A 2 12.84 -6.55 30.80
N VAL A 3 11.66 -6.83 31.35
CA VAL A 3 10.38 -6.47 30.73
C VAL A 3 10.27 -4.95 30.73
N ILE A 4 9.95 -4.37 29.58
CA ILE A 4 9.99 -2.92 29.36
C ILE A 4 8.61 -2.36 29.67
N SER A 5 8.58 -1.28 30.45
CA SER A 5 7.31 -0.64 30.80
C SER A 5 6.77 0.16 29.61
N SER A 6 5.45 0.20 29.46
CA SER A 6 4.79 1.03 28.45
C SER A 6 5.17 2.52 28.58
N GLN A 7 5.34 3.02 29.81
CA GLN A 7 5.76 4.39 30.08
C GLN A 7 7.13 4.74 29.48
N GLN A 8 8.08 3.80 29.47
CA GLN A 8 9.38 4.00 28.84
C GLN A 8 9.25 4.15 27.31
N LEU A 9 8.38 3.37 26.68
CA LEU A 9 8.12 3.50 25.24
C LEU A 9 7.50 4.85 24.90
N ILE A 10 6.51 5.29 25.70
CA ILE A 10 5.85 6.60 25.55
C ILE A 10 6.85 7.75 25.72
N ALA A 11 7.77 7.65 26.69
CA ALA A 11 8.81 8.66 26.88
C ALA A 11 9.72 8.79 25.65
N LEU A 12 10.07 7.67 25.01
CA LEU A 12 10.91 7.66 23.80
C LEU A 12 10.19 8.22 22.56
N GLN A 13 8.85 8.17 22.50
CA GLN A 13 8.10 8.78 21.40
C GLN A 13 8.31 10.30 21.30
N SER A 14 8.68 10.95 22.42
CA SER A 14 8.89 12.40 22.48
C SER A 14 10.11 12.87 21.69
N ASP A 15 11.08 11.99 21.43
CA ASP A 15 12.30 12.32 20.68
C ASP A 15 12.35 11.56 19.35
N SER A 16 11.96 12.25 18.27
CA SER A 16 11.88 11.68 16.93
C SER A 16 13.23 11.22 16.38
N GLU A 17 14.37 11.70 16.87
CA GLU A 17 15.68 11.25 16.38
C GLU A 17 16.00 9.80 16.76
N PHE A 18 15.40 9.31 17.84
CA PHE A 18 15.59 7.95 18.35
C PHE A 18 14.45 7.00 17.97
N VAL A 19 13.52 7.46 17.13
CA VAL A 19 12.46 6.62 16.54
C VAL A 19 12.93 6.05 15.19
N ARG A 20 12.55 4.81 14.88
CA ARG A 20 12.69 4.21 13.54
C ARG A 20 11.38 3.54 13.15
N ASN A 21 10.78 3.96 12.04
CA ASN A 21 9.59 3.31 11.48
C ASN A 21 10.02 2.37 10.35
N ILE A 22 9.79 1.07 10.52
CA ILE A 22 10.25 0.04 9.58
C ILE A 22 9.13 -0.93 9.23
N CYS A 23 9.13 -1.42 7.98
CA CYS A 23 8.29 -2.55 7.57
C CYS A 23 9.15 -3.76 7.17
N ILE A 24 8.63 -4.97 7.42
CA ILE A 24 9.20 -6.20 6.84
C ILE A 24 8.46 -6.50 5.55
N LEU A 25 9.19 -6.59 4.44
CA LEU A 25 8.66 -6.90 3.11
C LEU A 25 9.33 -8.16 2.56
N ALA A 26 8.54 -9.10 2.05
CA ALA A 26 9.08 -10.33 1.47
C ALA A 26 8.03 -11.09 0.67
N HIS A 27 8.49 -12.02 -0.16
CA HIS A 27 7.64 -13.07 -0.73
C HIS A 27 7.02 -13.95 0.37
N VAL A 28 5.95 -14.67 0.03
CA VAL A 28 5.35 -15.71 0.87
C VAL A 28 6.43 -16.71 1.29
N ASP A 29 6.35 -17.20 2.53
CA ASP A 29 7.27 -18.20 3.09
C ASP A 29 8.76 -17.84 3.15
N HIS A 30 9.21 -16.64 2.81
CA HIS A 30 10.60 -16.20 3.04
C HIS A 30 10.99 -16.03 4.53
N GLY A 31 10.06 -16.32 5.46
CA GLY A 31 10.31 -16.33 6.90
C GLY A 31 10.12 -14.98 7.61
N LYS A 32 9.22 -14.13 7.10
CA LYS A 32 8.84 -12.85 7.72
C LYS A 32 8.38 -13.02 9.17
N THR A 33 7.33 -13.80 9.38
CA THR A 33 6.73 -13.98 10.70
C THR A 33 7.70 -14.63 11.69
N SER A 34 8.55 -15.54 11.21
CA SER A 34 9.62 -16.12 12.04
C SER A 34 10.66 -15.07 12.45
N LEU A 35 11.02 -14.15 11.55
CA LEU A 35 11.91 -13.03 11.86
C LEU A 35 11.25 -12.12 12.91
N SER A 36 9.99 -11.73 12.70
CA SER A 36 9.20 -10.91 13.62
C SER A 36 9.15 -11.52 15.02
N ASP A 37 8.82 -12.81 15.14
CA ASP A 37 8.79 -13.51 16.42
C ASP A 37 10.14 -13.49 17.16
N CYS A 38 11.26 -13.62 16.44
CA CYS A 38 12.59 -13.53 17.05
C CYS A 38 12.88 -12.12 17.61
N LEU A 39 12.43 -11.07 16.94
CA LEU A 39 12.55 -9.69 17.42
C LEU A 39 11.66 -9.43 18.66
N LEU A 40 10.48 -10.03 18.68
CA LEU A 40 9.57 -9.94 19.83
C LEU A 40 10.10 -10.68 21.05
N SER A 41 10.71 -11.84 20.84
CA SER A 41 11.37 -12.60 21.90
C SER A 41 12.47 -11.81 22.59
N SER A 42 13.25 -11.00 21.86
CA SER A 42 14.30 -10.20 22.50
C SER A 42 13.77 -9.08 23.39
N ASN A 43 12.57 -8.59 23.09
CA ASN A 43 11.87 -7.57 23.87
C ASN A 43 11.09 -8.16 25.06
N GLY A 44 11.12 -9.49 25.24
CA GLY A 44 10.44 -10.16 26.36
C GLY A 44 8.93 -10.32 26.19
N ILE A 45 8.40 -10.01 25.00
CA ILE A 45 6.97 -10.13 24.67
C ILE A 45 6.60 -11.62 24.52
N ILE A 46 7.50 -12.41 23.91
CA ILE A 46 7.34 -13.85 23.75
C ILE A 46 8.52 -14.56 24.40
N SER A 47 8.32 -15.79 24.89
CA SER A 47 9.44 -16.59 25.38
C SER A 47 10.38 -17.01 24.23
N PRO A 48 11.71 -17.05 24.43
CA PRO A 48 12.67 -17.44 23.39
C PRO A 48 12.46 -18.85 22.82
N LYS A 49 11.86 -19.77 23.57
CA LYS A 49 11.54 -21.13 23.11
C LYS A 49 10.38 -21.19 22.12
N LEU A 50 9.51 -20.19 22.19
CA LEU A 50 8.32 -20.04 21.34
C LEU A 50 8.59 -19.15 20.11
N ALA A 51 9.72 -18.45 20.09
CA ALA A 51 10.15 -17.63 18.96
C ALA A 51 10.23 -18.47 17.68
N GLY A 52 9.66 -17.96 16.59
CA GLY A 52 9.64 -18.58 15.27
C GLY A 52 8.59 -19.67 15.08
N LYS A 53 7.82 -20.01 16.12
CA LYS A 53 6.81 -21.09 16.10
C LYS A 53 5.38 -20.59 16.34
N VAL A 54 5.21 -19.56 17.16
CA VAL A 54 3.88 -19.11 17.60
C VAL A 54 3.22 -18.20 16.57
N ARG A 55 4.01 -17.47 15.77
CA ARG A 55 3.51 -16.46 14.83
C ARG A 55 2.63 -15.44 15.56
N PHE A 56 3.23 -14.72 16.51
CA PHE A 56 2.48 -13.89 17.45
C PHE A 56 1.66 -12.79 16.77
N LEU A 57 2.22 -12.18 15.71
CA LEU A 57 1.58 -11.11 14.95
C LEU A 57 0.43 -11.59 14.06
N ASP A 58 0.39 -12.89 13.72
CA ASP A 58 -0.76 -13.49 13.05
C ASP A 58 -1.88 -13.69 14.09
N SER A 59 -2.66 -12.63 14.31
CA SER A 59 -3.70 -12.59 15.34
C SER A 59 -4.91 -13.43 14.96
N ARG A 60 -5.16 -13.62 13.65
CA ARG A 60 -6.36 -14.27 13.16
C ARG A 60 -6.21 -15.80 13.14
N PRO A 61 -7.25 -16.57 13.48
CA PRO A 61 -7.17 -18.04 13.47
C PRO A 61 -6.88 -18.63 12.08
N ASP A 62 -7.38 -18.02 11.02
CA ASP A 62 -7.14 -18.46 9.64
C ASP A 62 -5.71 -18.22 9.17
N GLU A 63 -5.08 -17.10 9.56
CA GLU A 63 -3.66 -16.85 9.31
C GLU A 63 -2.80 -17.95 9.93
N GLN A 64 -3.07 -18.32 11.18
CA GLN A 64 -2.33 -19.37 11.87
C GLN A 64 -2.50 -20.74 11.20
N ILE A 65 -3.72 -21.09 10.77
CA ILE A 65 -4.02 -22.36 10.09
C ILE A 65 -3.34 -22.43 8.72
N ARG A 66 -3.46 -21.37 7.91
CA ARG A 66 -2.88 -21.31 6.55
C ARG A 66 -1.36 -21.11 6.59
N GLY A 67 -0.87 -20.48 7.66
CA GLY A 67 0.52 -20.11 7.84
C GLY A 67 1.01 -18.95 6.98
N ILE A 68 0.09 -18.09 6.57
CA ILE A 68 0.37 -16.86 5.81
C ILE A 68 -0.23 -15.67 6.55
N THR A 69 0.52 -14.58 6.61
CA THR A 69 0.03 -13.29 7.09
C THR A 69 -0.91 -12.70 6.05
N MET A 70 -2.12 -12.32 6.47
CA MET A 70 -3.14 -11.73 5.62
C MET A 70 -3.39 -10.27 6.00
N GLU A 71 -3.24 -9.91 7.27
CA GLU A 71 -3.46 -8.57 7.79
C GLU A 71 -2.18 -7.95 8.38
N SER A 72 -1.89 -6.71 8.02
CA SER A 72 -0.71 -5.99 8.50
C SER A 72 -0.86 -5.62 9.97
N SER A 73 0.13 -5.96 10.78
CA SER A 73 0.17 -5.73 12.23
C SER A 73 1.36 -4.87 12.63
N ALA A 74 1.15 -3.93 13.55
CA ALA A 74 2.18 -3.01 14.01
C ALA A 74 2.57 -3.27 15.48
N ILE A 75 3.86 -3.17 15.79
CA ILE A 75 4.41 -3.38 17.13
C ILE A 75 5.59 -2.45 17.39
N SER A 76 5.64 -1.86 18.58
CA SER A 76 6.78 -1.04 19.00
C SER A 76 7.78 -1.86 19.81
N LEU A 77 9.06 -1.79 19.41
CA LEU A 77 10.18 -2.50 20.00
C LEU A 77 11.15 -1.50 20.62
N TYR A 78 11.78 -1.87 21.72
CA TYR A 78 12.85 -1.09 22.34
C TYR A 78 14.20 -1.70 21.99
N PHE A 79 15.16 -0.85 21.68
CA PHE A 79 16.53 -1.28 21.43
C PHE A 79 17.53 -0.34 22.08
N GLN A 80 18.48 -0.92 22.80
CA GLN A 80 19.57 -0.17 23.41
C GLN A 80 20.86 -0.39 22.62
N SER A 81 21.45 0.70 22.14
CA SER A 81 22.70 0.70 21.39
C SER A 81 23.81 1.41 22.17
N LEU A 82 25.05 0.99 21.95
CA LEU A 82 26.23 1.64 22.52
C LEU A 82 26.68 2.75 21.57
N LYS A 83 26.68 4.00 22.04
CA LYS A 83 27.26 5.11 21.30
C LYS A 83 28.79 4.99 21.32
N PRO A 84 29.48 5.07 20.16
CA PRO A 84 30.90 5.33 20.17
C PRO A 84 31.16 6.69 20.81
N PRO A 85 32.20 6.84 21.65
CA PRO A 85 32.44 8.09 22.37
C PRO A 85 32.84 9.22 21.41
N VAL A 86 32.10 10.33 21.46
CA VAL A 86 32.41 11.57 20.73
C VAL A 86 32.34 12.72 21.74
N PRO A 87 33.46 13.42 22.06
CA PRO A 87 34.84 13.15 21.65
C PRO A 87 35.39 11.82 22.23
N PRO A 88 36.46 11.25 21.62
CA PRO A 88 37.04 9.94 21.96
C PRO A 88 37.59 9.82 23.40
N SER A 89 37.54 10.89 24.19
CA SER A 89 37.91 10.96 25.62
C SER A 89 36.77 10.61 26.59
N THR A 90 35.56 10.34 26.10
CA THR A 90 34.37 10.10 26.93
C THR A 90 34.08 8.60 27.07
N THR A 91 33.47 8.16 28.17
CA THR A 91 32.99 6.77 28.31
C THR A 91 31.85 6.50 27.33
N PRO A 92 31.76 5.29 26.73
CA PRO A 92 30.65 4.94 25.84
C PRO A 92 29.31 5.04 26.59
N SER A 93 28.38 5.83 26.08
CA SER A 93 27.04 5.99 26.64
C SER A 93 26.06 5.01 25.98
N LEU A 94 25.09 4.54 26.76
CA LEU A 94 23.96 3.78 26.24
C LEU A 94 22.95 4.77 25.64
N GLN A 95 22.44 4.45 24.45
CA GLN A 95 21.41 5.22 23.77
C GLN A 95 20.21 4.30 23.50
N ASP A 96 19.05 4.77 23.90
CA ASP A 96 17.79 4.04 23.77
C ASP A 96 17.08 4.47 22.48
N TYR A 97 16.47 3.50 21.80
CA TYR A 97 15.76 3.66 20.53
C TYR A 97 14.39 2.98 20.59
N LEU A 98 13.41 3.63 19.97
CA LEU A 98 12.08 3.09 19.72
C LEU A 98 11.97 2.68 18.26
N ILE A 99 11.68 1.41 18.00
CA ILE A 99 11.56 0.87 16.64
C ILE A 99 10.12 0.42 16.44
N ASN A 100 9.38 1.17 15.62
CA ASN A 100 8.03 0.80 15.21
C ASN A 100 8.14 -0.14 14.02
N LEU A 101 7.78 -1.41 14.24
CA LEU A 101 7.83 -2.48 13.26
C LEU A 101 6.43 -2.76 12.74
N ILE A 102 6.25 -2.72 11.42
CA ILE A 102 5.03 -3.15 10.74
C ILE A 102 5.34 -4.47 9.99
N ASP A 103 4.66 -5.55 10.37
CA ASP A 103 4.71 -6.81 9.64
C ASP A 103 3.64 -6.79 8.55
N SER A 104 4.06 -6.98 7.31
CA SER A 104 3.19 -6.87 6.13
C SER A 104 2.94 -8.23 5.48
N PRO A 105 1.78 -8.45 4.85
CA PRO A 105 1.46 -9.72 4.23
C PRO A 105 2.41 -10.02 3.06
N GLY A 106 2.66 -11.31 2.81
CA GLY A 106 3.52 -11.76 1.72
C GLY A 106 2.82 -12.04 0.41
N HIS A 107 1.50 -12.24 0.46
CA HIS A 107 0.74 -12.76 -0.65
C HIS A 107 0.27 -11.62 -1.56
N ILE A 108 0.23 -11.86 -2.88
CA ILE A 108 -0.07 -10.82 -3.88
C ILE A 108 -1.49 -10.26 -3.76
N ASP A 109 -2.46 -11.08 -3.37
CA ASP A 109 -3.86 -10.66 -3.13
C ASP A 109 -3.99 -9.59 -2.03
N PHE A 110 -2.98 -9.44 -1.17
CA PHE A 110 -2.94 -8.43 -0.11
C PHE A 110 -1.88 -7.33 -0.40
N SER A 111 -1.53 -7.12 -1.67
CA SER A 111 -0.58 -6.08 -2.09
C SER A 111 -1.01 -4.66 -1.69
N SER A 112 -2.32 -4.40 -1.65
CA SER A 112 -2.87 -3.14 -1.13
C SER A 112 -2.45 -2.90 0.32
N GLU A 113 -2.46 -3.93 1.16
CA GLU A 113 -2.00 -3.82 2.54
C GLU A 113 -0.51 -3.53 2.62
N VAL A 114 0.30 -4.22 1.81
CA VAL A 114 1.75 -3.96 1.74
C VAL A 114 2.03 -2.50 1.38
N SER A 115 1.27 -1.95 0.42
CA SER A 115 1.35 -0.53 0.05
C SER A 115 1.02 0.38 1.24
N THR A 116 -0.14 0.16 1.90
CA THR A 116 -0.54 0.97 3.06
C THR A 116 0.45 0.92 4.22
N ALA A 117 1.08 -0.23 4.47
CA ALA A 117 2.10 -0.40 5.50
C ALA A 117 3.41 0.31 5.14
N SER A 118 3.86 0.14 3.89
CA SER A 118 5.10 0.75 3.38
C SER A 118 5.07 2.28 3.46
N ARG A 119 3.90 2.89 3.20
CA ARG A 119 3.68 4.33 3.23
C ARG A 119 3.96 4.97 4.60
N LEU A 120 3.62 4.25 5.68
CA LEU A 120 3.84 4.71 7.05
C LEU A 120 5.29 4.57 7.50
N CYS A 121 6.10 3.75 6.83
CA CYS A 121 7.48 3.46 7.25
C CYS A 121 8.50 4.40 6.61
N ASP A 122 9.72 4.44 7.15
CA ASP A 122 10.87 5.20 6.61
C ASP A 122 11.95 4.29 6.00
N GLY A 123 11.97 3.02 6.43
CA GLY A 123 12.84 2.01 5.88
C GLY A 123 12.16 0.66 5.79
N ALA A 124 12.75 -0.24 5.01
CA ALA A 124 12.22 -1.58 4.79
C ALA A 124 13.28 -2.66 5.01
N LEU A 125 12.90 -3.75 5.66
CA LEU A 125 13.66 -4.99 5.70
C LEU A 125 13.16 -5.89 4.58
N VAL A 126 13.96 -6.06 3.52
CA VAL A 126 13.60 -6.91 2.38
C VAL A 126 14.18 -8.30 2.60
N LEU A 127 13.32 -9.31 2.77
CA LEU A 127 13.75 -10.68 3.02
C LEU A 127 13.79 -11.52 1.74
N VAL A 128 14.92 -12.18 1.52
CA VAL A 128 15.14 -13.10 0.40
C VAL A 128 15.59 -14.45 0.94
N ASP A 129 14.90 -15.53 0.54
CA ASP A 129 15.29 -16.88 0.90
C ASP A 129 16.58 -17.27 0.16
N ALA A 130 17.58 -17.76 0.89
CA ALA A 130 18.84 -18.22 0.36
C ALA A 130 18.71 -19.40 -0.62
N VAL A 131 17.63 -20.19 -0.55
CA VAL A 131 17.37 -21.36 -1.39
C VAL A 131 16.54 -20.99 -2.62
N GLU A 132 15.43 -20.28 -2.43
CA GLU A 132 14.48 -19.94 -3.52
C GLU A 132 14.99 -18.77 -4.36
N GLY A 133 15.68 -17.82 -3.73
CA GLY A 133 16.30 -16.67 -4.36
C GLY A 133 15.31 -15.55 -4.68
N VAL A 134 15.56 -14.85 -5.79
CA VAL A 134 14.71 -13.75 -6.25
C VAL A 134 13.55 -14.30 -7.08
N CYS A 135 12.32 -14.14 -6.57
CA CYS A 135 11.07 -14.54 -7.22
C CYS A 135 10.29 -13.32 -7.74
N SER A 136 9.20 -13.54 -8.49
CA SER A 136 8.37 -12.47 -9.06
C SER A 136 7.84 -11.49 -8.00
N GLN A 137 7.34 -11.99 -6.87
CA GLN A 137 6.89 -11.13 -5.78
C GLN A 137 8.04 -10.40 -5.07
N THR A 138 9.26 -10.96 -5.07
CA THR A 138 10.45 -10.24 -4.57
C THR A 138 10.71 -8.98 -5.40
N VAL A 139 10.54 -9.07 -6.72
CA VAL A 139 10.63 -7.92 -7.64
C VAL A 139 9.54 -6.90 -7.34
N THR A 140 8.30 -7.33 -7.12
CA THR A 140 7.19 -6.44 -6.73
C THR A 140 7.45 -5.73 -5.40
N VAL A 141 7.98 -6.44 -4.40
CA VAL A 141 8.36 -5.88 -3.09
C VAL A 141 9.48 -4.84 -3.23
N LEU A 142 10.53 -5.15 -4.01
CA LEU A 142 11.62 -4.22 -4.27
C LEU A 142 11.11 -2.97 -5.02
N ARG A 143 10.21 -3.16 -5.99
CA ARG A 143 9.55 -2.05 -6.71
C ARG A 143 8.73 -1.18 -5.76
N GLN A 144 7.96 -1.77 -4.84
CA GLN A 144 7.20 -1.02 -3.83
C GLN A 144 8.13 -0.17 -2.96
N THR A 145 9.26 -0.75 -2.55
CA THR A 145 10.26 -0.06 -1.72
C THR A 145 10.89 1.12 -2.46
N TRP A 146 11.12 0.96 -3.77
CA TRP A 146 11.63 2.00 -4.66
C TRP A 146 10.65 3.17 -4.82
N LEU A 147 9.40 2.85 -5.17
CA LEU A 147 8.34 3.84 -5.42
C LEU A 147 8.01 4.68 -4.19
N GLU A 148 8.04 4.08 -3.01
CA GLU A 148 7.78 4.77 -1.74
C GLU A 148 9.01 5.48 -1.15
N HIS A 149 10.13 5.45 -1.87
CA HIS A 149 11.43 6.01 -1.48
C HIS A 149 11.87 5.57 -0.07
N LEU A 150 11.65 4.30 0.25
CA LEU A 150 12.09 3.71 1.52
C LEU A 150 13.56 3.32 1.42
N ARG A 151 14.33 3.49 2.49
CA ARG A 151 15.70 2.96 2.56
C ARG A 151 15.65 1.44 2.78
N PRO A 152 16.09 0.59 1.83
CA PRO A 152 16.02 -0.86 2.00
C PRO A 152 17.27 -1.42 2.71
N VAL A 153 17.07 -2.44 3.55
CA VAL A 153 18.13 -3.33 4.05
C VAL A 153 17.78 -4.75 3.66
N LEU A 154 18.72 -5.44 3.02
CA LEU A 154 18.52 -6.81 2.54
C LEU A 154 18.81 -7.81 3.65
N VAL A 155 17.89 -8.74 3.87
CA VAL A 155 18.04 -9.86 4.80
C VAL A 155 18.01 -11.16 3.99
N ILE A 156 19.16 -11.82 3.85
CA ILE A 156 19.23 -13.15 3.25
C ILE A 156 18.93 -14.16 4.36
N ASN A 157 17.73 -14.74 4.31
CA ASN A 157 17.20 -15.65 5.32
C ASN A 157 17.35 -17.11 4.89
N LYS A 158 17.11 -18.04 5.83
CA LYS A 158 17.14 -19.50 5.63
C LYS A 158 18.49 -20.06 5.18
N ILE A 159 19.59 -19.45 5.62
CA ILE A 159 20.94 -19.95 5.33
C ILE A 159 21.15 -21.36 5.92
N ASP A 160 20.44 -21.71 6.99
CA ASP A 160 20.42 -23.06 7.57
C ASP A 160 20.07 -24.14 6.53
N ARG A 161 19.16 -23.85 5.58
CA ARG A 161 18.77 -24.80 4.53
C ARG A 161 19.91 -25.10 3.56
N LEU A 162 20.82 -24.15 3.31
CA LEU A 162 22.03 -24.41 2.51
C LEU A 162 22.91 -25.48 3.16
N ILE A 163 22.90 -25.53 4.49
CA ILE A 163 23.68 -26.47 5.30
C ILE A 163 22.93 -27.81 5.42
N THR A 164 21.67 -27.80 5.81
CA THR A 164 20.94 -29.03 6.19
C THR A 164 20.27 -29.71 5.01
N GLU A 165 19.70 -28.96 4.07
CA GLU A 165 18.95 -29.50 2.92
C GLU A 165 19.87 -29.68 1.72
N TRP A 166 20.53 -28.61 1.28
CA TRP A 166 21.40 -28.64 0.09
C TRP A 166 22.78 -29.22 0.38
N LYS A 167 23.21 -29.26 1.66
CA LYS A 167 24.51 -29.79 2.10
C LYS A 167 25.69 -29.22 1.32
N MET A 168 25.64 -27.93 1.02
CA MET A 168 26.72 -27.22 0.34
C MET A 168 27.94 -27.11 1.23
N SER A 169 29.12 -27.08 0.63
CA SER A 169 30.33 -26.66 1.36
C SER A 169 30.30 -25.15 1.64
N PRO A 170 31.00 -24.66 2.68
CA PRO A 170 31.09 -23.22 2.98
C PRO A 170 31.56 -22.36 1.79
N THR A 171 32.44 -22.90 0.96
CA THR A 171 32.95 -22.21 -0.23
C THR A 171 31.88 -22.09 -1.32
N GLU A 172 31.12 -23.15 -1.58
CA GLU A 172 30.00 -23.14 -2.53
C GLU A 172 28.89 -22.20 -2.06
N ALA A 173 28.57 -22.22 -0.76
CA ALA A 173 27.59 -21.33 -0.17
C ALA A 173 27.98 -19.86 -0.33
N ASN A 174 29.26 -19.50 -0.16
CA ASN A 174 29.74 -18.13 -0.40
C ASN A 174 29.54 -17.68 -1.86
N VAL A 175 29.84 -18.56 -2.83
CA VAL A 175 29.61 -18.27 -4.25
C VAL A 175 28.11 -18.10 -4.54
N HIS A 176 27.28 -18.95 -3.93
CA HIS A 176 25.82 -18.88 -4.06
C HIS A 176 25.25 -17.58 -3.48
N LEU A 177 25.65 -17.19 -2.27
CA LEU A 177 25.26 -15.93 -1.64
C LEU A 177 25.69 -14.71 -2.47
N GLY A 178 26.89 -14.76 -3.07
CA GLY A 178 27.36 -13.71 -4.00
C GLY A 178 26.46 -13.59 -5.24
N LYS A 179 26.10 -14.71 -5.87
CA LYS A 179 25.17 -14.71 -7.02
C LYS A 179 23.78 -14.20 -6.64
N LEU A 180 23.29 -14.53 -5.46
CA LEU A 180 22.00 -14.04 -4.98
C LEU A 180 22.01 -12.52 -4.82
N LEU A 181 23.09 -11.96 -4.27
CA LEU A 181 23.26 -10.50 -4.17
C LEU A 181 23.31 -9.84 -5.55
N GLU A 182 24.03 -10.42 -6.51
CA GLU A 182 24.07 -9.94 -7.90
C GLU A 182 22.68 -9.92 -8.53
N GLN A 183 21.86 -10.94 -8.31
CA GLN A 183 20.48 -11.01 -8.80
C GLN A 183 19.60 -9.89 -8.22
N VAL A 184 19.66 -9.67 -6.90
CA VAL A 184 18.89 -8.59 -6.25
C VAL A 184 19.34 -7.22 -6.77
N ASN A 185 20.65 -7.00 -6.89
CA ASN A 185 21.20 -5.75 -7.42
C ASN A 185 20.87 -5.52 -8.90
N ALA A 186 20.78 -6.58 -9.71
CA ALA A 186 20.34 -6.47 -11.10
C ALA A 186 18.88 -5.98 -11.18
N VAL A 187 18.01 -6.43 -10.27
CA VAL A 187 16.62 -5.94 -10.19
C VAL A 187 16.60 -4.47 -9.81
N MET A 188 17.31 -4.05 -8.76
CA MET A 188 17.37 -2.63 -8.37
C MET A 188 17.96 -1.75 -9.49
N GLY A 189 19.02 -2.22 -10.16
CA GLY A 189 19.61 -1.53 -11.29
C GLY A 189 18.65 -1.37 -12.47
N SER A 190 17.72 -2.31 -12.67
CA SER A 190 16.68 -2.19 -13.71
C SER A 190 15.68 -1.06 -13.41
N PHE A 191 15.33 -0.83 -12.14
CA PHE A 191 14.43 0.26 -11.74
C PHE A 191 15.11 1.62 -11.92
N PHE A 192 16.36 1.73 -11.45
CA PHE A 192 17.14 2.95 -11.63
C PHE A 192 17.38 3.29 -13.11
N ALA A 193 17.72 2.29 -13.93
CA ALA A 193 17.87 2.50 -15.36
C ALA A 193 16.57 2.99 -16.02
N GLY A 194 15.41 2.48 -15.56
CA GLY A 194 14.10 2.93 -16.01
C GLY A 194 13.83 4.40 -15.66
N GLU A 195 13.95 4.77 -14.38
CA GLU A 195 13.74 6.16 -13.93
C GLU A 195 14.72 7.13 -14.59
N ARG A 196 15.98 6.74 -14.75
CA ARG A 196 16.98 7.54 -15.46
C ARG A 196 16.60 7.80 -16.92
N MET A 197 16.00 6.82 -17.61
CA MET A 197 15.53 7.01 -18.98
C MET A 197 14.35 7.99 -19.02
N GLU A 198 13.44 7.92 -18.06
CA GLU A 198 12.32 8.85 -17.93
C GLU A 198 12.79 10.28 -17.61
N ASP A 199 13.74 10.44 -16.68
CA ASP A 199 14.32 11.73 -16.32
C ASP A 199 15.08 12.37 -17.49
N ASP A 200 15.87 11.58 -18.26
CA ASP A 200 16.54 12.05 -19.48
C ASP A 200 15.54 12.48 -20.56
N LEU A 201 14.43 11.74 -20.73
CA LEU A 201 13.36 12.13 -21.65
C LEU A 201 12.71 13.46 -21.23
N LYS A 202 12.31 13.59 -19.96
CA LYS A 202 11.72 14.83 -19.41
C LYS A 202 12.67 16.02 -19.53
N TRP A 203 13.96 15.80 -19.26
CA TRP A 203 14.99 16.82 -19.40
C TRP A 203 15.10 17.31 -20.85
N ARG A 204 15.14 16.39 -21.81
CA ARG A 204 15.18 16.72 -23.25
C ARG A 204 13.95 17.50 -23.69
N GLU A 205 12.77 17.09 -23.24
CA GLU A 205 11.51 17.79 -23.51
C GLU A 205 11.51 19.21 -22.95
N GLN A 206 11.94 19.41 -21.69
CA GLN A 206 12.06 20.72 -21.08
C GLN A 206 13.08 21.61 -21.80
N MET A 207 14.20 21.04 -22.22
CA MET A 207 15.22 21.77 -22.99
C MET A 207 14.69 22.19 -24.36
N GLU A 208 13.97 21.31 -25.05
CA GLU A 208 13.30 21.64 -26.32
C GLU A 208 12.24 22.72 -26.13
N LEU A 209 11.44 22.65 -25.05
CA LEU A 209 10.42 23.64 -24.73
C LEU A 209 11.04 25.01 -24.41
N ARG A 210 12.12 25.05 -23.61
CA ARG A 210 12.91 26.26 -23.35
C ARG A 210 13.51 26.83 -24.62
N GLN A 211 14.02 25.99 -25.54
CA GLN A 211 14.54 26.44 -26.83
C GLN A 211 13.43 27.02 -27.72
N LYS A 212 12.26 26.38 -27.79
CA LYS A 212 11.09 26.90 -28.53
C LYS A 212 10.60 28.22 -27.96
N GLN A 213 10.53 28.35 -26.64
CA GLN A 213 10.17 29.61 -25.97
C GLN A 213 11.21 30.72 -26.22
N ARG A 214 12.51 30.39 -26.22
CA ARG A 214 13.59 31.32 -26.58
C ARG A 214 13.51 31.74 -28.04
N ALA A 215 13.20 30.83 -28.96
CA ALA A 215 13.00 31.12 -30.38
C ALA A 215 11.79 32.05 -30.60
N ALA A 216 10.66 31.79 -29.95
CA ALA A 216 9.47 32.63 -30.00
C ALA A 216 9.69 34.04 -29.40
N ARG A 217 10.48 34.14 -28.31
CA ARG A 217 10.90 35.45 -27.76
C ARG A 217 11.84 36.21 -28.71
N ARG A 218 12.72 35.52 -29.43
CA ARG A 218 13.62 36.13 -30.43
C ARG A 218 12.88 36.69 -31.64
N GLU A 219 11.73 36.14 -32.00
CA GLU A 219 10.90 36.66 -33.09
C GLU A 219 10.06 37.88 -32.70
N SER A 220 9.90 38.17 -31.39
CA SER A 220 9.04 39.24 -30.87
C SER A 220 9.77 40.46 -30.29
N ALA A 221 11.10 40.44 -30.10
CA ALA A 221 11.85 41.52 -29.46
C ALA A 221 12.83 42.26 -30.39
N SER A 222 12.77 43.60 -30.39
CA SER A 222 13.80 44.49 -30.97
C SER A 222 15.01 44.53 -30.05
N LYS A 223 16.20 44.23 -30.59
CA LYS A 223 17.45 43.98 -29.83
C LYS A 223 17.86 45.17 -28.94
N THR A 224 17.94 44.94 -27.63
CA THR A 224 18.67 45.82 -26.69
C THR A 224 19.97 45.14 -26.24
N ALA A 225 21.07 45.89 -26.15
CA ALA A 225 22.42 45.38 -25.92
C ALA A 225 22.64 44.70 -24.55
N GLU A 226 21.78 44.98 -23.55
CA GLU A 226 21.88 44.42 -22.20
C GLU A 226 21.45 42.93 -22.14
N GLU A 227 20.55 42.48 -23.01
CA GLU A 227 20.11 41.07 -23.03
C GLU A 227 21.16 40.12 -23.64
N ALA A 228 22.05 40.64 -24.48
CA ALA A 228 23.14 39.86 -25.09
C ALA A 228 24.27 39.53 -24.08
N GLU A 229 24.38 40.30 -22.99
CA GLU A 229 25.37 40.04 -21.93
C GLU A 229 24.86 38.96 -20.94
N ALA A 230 23.55 38.93 -20.68
CA ALA A 230 22.90 37.85 -19.92
C ALA A 230 22.94 36.51 -20.69
N GLU A 231 22.88 36.51 -22.02
CA GLU A 231 23.06 35.30 -22.86
C GLU A 231 24.49 34.71 -22.78
N LYS A 232 25.51 35.52 -22.49
CA LYS A 232 26.91 35.07 -22.38
C LYS A 232 27.27 34.49 -21.00
N LEU A 233 26.50 34.82 -19.98
CA LEU A 233 26.62 34.30 -18.62
C LEU A 233 25.82 33.02 -18.40
N GLY A 234 25.31 32.40 -19.48
CA GLY A 234 24.58 31.14 -19.46
C GLY A 234 25.35 30.07 -18.71
N LEU A 235 25.02 29.92 -17.42
CA LEU A 235 25.24 28.71 -16.66
C LEU A 235 24.56 27.61 -17.47
N GLU A 236 25.36 26.82 -18.18
CA GLU A 236 24.98 25.49 -18.57
C GLU A 236 24.66 24.77 -17.25
N ASP A 237 23.38 24.75 -16.86
CA ASP A 237 22.88 23.74 -15.92
C ASP A 237 23.09 22.40 -16.64
N GLY A 238 24.30 21.86 -16.52
CA GLY A 238 24.60 20.52 -16.95
C GLY A 238 23.66 19.58 -16.23
N TYR A 239 23.15 18.58 -16.93
CA TYR A 239 22.40 17.50 -16.30
C TYR A 239 23.29 16.86 -15.22
N GLU A 240 22.99 17.12 -13.94
CA GLU A 240 23.69 16.49 -12.83
C GLU A 240 23.26 15.02 -12.77
N GLU A 241 24.15 14.12 -13.16
CA GLU A 241 23.90 12.68 -13.04
C GLU A 241 23.73 12.32 -11.57
N LYS A 242 22.54 11.83 -11.21
CA LYS A 242 22.26 11.26 -9.88
C LYS A 242 23.17 10.04 -9.68
N ASP A 243 23.93 10.05 -8.61
CA ASP A 243 24.77 8.92 -8.18
C ASP A 243 23.90 7.72 -7.74
N ASP A 244 24.28 6.51 -8.14
CA ASP A 244 23.58 5.25 -7.85
C ASP A 244 24.27 4.41 -6.77
N GLU A 245 25.39 4.88 -6.21
CA GLU A 245 26.17 4.10 -5.24
C GLU A 245 25.32 3.65 -4.05
N ASP A 246 24.42 4.49 -3.58
CA ASP A 246 23.58 4.27 -2.40
C ASP A 246 22.44 3.26 -2.61
N LEU A 247 22.22 2.84 -3.85
CA LEU A 247 21.16 1.90 -4.23
C LEU A 247 21.53 0.44 -3.97
N TYR A 248 22.79 0.08 -4.20
CA TYR A 248 23.17 -1.32 -4.28
C TYR A 248 23.42 -1.98 -2.92
N PHE A 249 22.98 -3.22 -2.80
CA PHE A 249 23.24 -4.06 -1.63
C PHE A 249 24.67 -4.61 -1.67
N SER A 250 25.47 -4.24 -0.67
CA SER A 250 26.82 -4.77 -0.47
C SER A 250 27.08 -5.04 1.01
N PRO A 251 27.51 -6.25 1.41
CA PRO A 251 27.82 -6.56 2.80
C PRO A 251 28.88 -5.65 3.44
N GLU A 252 29.75 -5.01 2.65
CA GLU A 252 30.74 -4.04 3.13
C GLU A 252 30.14 -2.69 3.54
N LYS A 253 28.98 -2.33 2.96
CA LYS A 253 28.19 -1.14 3.34
C LYS A 253 27.30 -1.43 4.55
N PHE A 254 27.28 -2.68 5.02
CA PHE A 254 26.44 -3.17 6.12
C PHE A 254 24.93 -3.02 5.88
N ASN A 255 24.50 -2.97 4.61
CA ASN A 255 23.09 -3.00 4.23
C ASN A 255 22.60 -4.43 3.86
N VAL A 256 23.40 -5.45 4.19
CA VAL A 256 23.07 -6.88 4.02
C VAL A 256 23.24 -7.63 5.34
N ILE A 257 22.22 -8.38 5.73
CA ILE A 257 22.19 -9.24 6.90
C ILE A 257 22.07 -10.70 6.45
N PHE A 258 22.91 -11.57 7.00
CA PHE A 258 22.84 -13.02 6.80
C PHE A 258 22.14 -13.64 8.01
N ALA A 259 21.04 -14.36 7.78
CA ALA A 259 20.16 -14.82 8.85
C ALA A 259 19.65 -16.26 8.67
N SER A 260 19.32 -16.86 9.81
CA SER A 260 18.37 -17.96 9.93
C SER A 260 17.38 -17.60 11.03
N ALA A 261 16.18 -17.18 10.63
CA ALA A 261 15.11 -16.84 11.57
C ALA A 261 14.63 -18.05 12.37
N ILE A 262 14.63 -19.26 11.77
CA ILE A 262 14.19 -20.49 12.45
C ILE A 262 15.13 -20.86 13.59
N ASP A 263 16.45 -20.75 13.37
CA ASP A 263 17.45 -21.07 14.40
C ASP A 263 17.83 -19.84 15.26
N GLY A 264 17.22 -18.68 15.00
CA GLY A 264 17.29 -17.48 15.85
C GLY A 264 18.61 -16.72 15.79
N TRP A 265 19.39 -16.86 14.71
CA TRP A 265 20.67 -16.17 14.55
C TRP A 265 20.73 -15.30 13.29
N ALA A 266 21.46 -14.20 13.39
CA ALA A 266 21.83 -13.37 12.24
C ALA A 266 23.13 -12.64 12.51
N PHE A 267 23.81 -12.24 11.44
CA PHE A 267 25.03 -11.46 11.54
C PHE A 267 25.23 -10.56 10.32
N THR A 268 26.01 -9.53 10.54
CA THR A 268 26.60 -8.68 9.50
C THR A 268 28.12 -8.89 9.45
N VAL A 269 28.77 -8.41 8.40
CA VAL A 269 30.25 -8.40 8.32
C VAL A 269 30.87 -7.65 9.50
N LYS A 270 30.17 -6.62 9.99
CA LYS A 270 30.56 -5.80 11.15
C LYS A 270 30.67 -6.60 12.45
N ASP A 271 29.82 -7.61 12.64
CA ASP A 271 29.84 -8.46 13.84
C ASP A 271 31.08 -9.35 13.88
N PHE A 272 31.40 -10.01 12.75
CA PHE A 272 32.60 -10.82 12.63
C PHE A 272 33.89 -9.99 12.64
N ALA A 273 33.87 -8.77 12.09
CA ALA A 273 34.99 -7.85 12.22
C ALA A 273 35.31 -7.55 13.69
N ALA A 274 34.29 -7.30 14.52
CA ALA A 274 34.45 -7.04 15.95
C ALA A 274 34.95 -8.27 16.73
N ILE A 275 34.49 -9.47 16.36
CA ILE A 275 34.95 -10.73 17.00
C ILE A 275 36.42 -11.01 16.68
N HIS A 276 36.84 -10.78 15.42
CA HIS A 276 38.18 -11.14 14.96
C HIS A 276 39.23 -10.04 15.12
N GLU A 277 38.84 -8.79 15.35
CA GLU A 277 39.76 -7.67 15.65
C GLU A 277 40.74 -8.04 16.77
N LYS A 278 40.20 -8.51 17.91
CA LYS A 278 41.01 -8.90 19.08
C LYS A 278 41.91 -10.11 18.82
N LYS A 279 41.49 -11.02 17.94
CA LYS A 279 42.22 -12.27 17.62
C LYS A 279 43.33 -12.04 16.61
N LEU A 280 43.09 -11.22 15.59
CA LEU A 280 44.03 -10.97 14.49
C LEU A 280 44.95 -9.77 14.73
N GLY A 281 44.57 -8.85 15.62
CA GLY A 281 45.31 -7.60 15.86
C GLY A 281 45.23 -6.62 14.69
N VAL A 282 44.24 -6.77 13.80
CA VAL A 282 43.98 -5.89 12.65
C VAL A 282 42.86 -4.93 13.03
N LYS A 283 43.00 -3.65 12.68
CA LYS A 283 41.96 -2.63 12.94
C LYS A 283 40.62 -3.03 12.35
N ARG A 284 39.53 -2.86 13.12
CA ARG A 284 38.16 -3.16 12.72
C ARG A 284 37.77 -2.57 11.35
N SER A 285 38.07 -1.30 11.11
CA SER A 285 37.69 -0.61 9.85
C SER A 285 38.33 -1.22 8.60
N VAL A 286 39.49 -1.87 8.74
CA VAL A 286 40.12 -2.60 7.64
C VAL A 286 39.42 -3.93 7.43
N LEU A 287 39.19 -4.69 8.51
CA LEU A 287 38.50 -5.98 8.47
C LEU A 287 37.10 -5.87 7.84
N GLU A 288 36.36 -4.83 8.18
CA GLU A 288 35.04 -4.55 7.63
C GLU A 288 35.02 -4.49 6.08
N LYS A 289 36.08 -3.99 5.45
CA LYS A 289 36.20 -3.88 3.98
C LYS A 289 36.76 -5.12 3.29
N ILE A 290 37.51 -5.96 4.01
CA ILE A 290 38.23 -7.10 3.42
C ILE A 290 37.63 -8.46 3.78
N LEU A 291 36.69 -8.51 4.71
CA LEU A 291 36.05 -9.76 5.12
C LEU A 291 35.17 -10.31 4.01
N TRP A 292 34.45 -9.44 3.30
CA TRP A 292 33.63 -9.80 2.15
C TRP A 292 34.39 -9.61 0.83
N GLY A 293 34.14 -10.48 -0.15
CA GLY A 293 34.77 -10.45 -1.47
C GLY A 293 36.00 -11.35 -1.63
N ASP A 294 36.74 -11.12 -2.73
CA ASP A 294 37.87 -11.95 -3.17
C ASP A 294 39.19 -11.63 -2.43
N PHE A 295 39.13 -11.66 -1.09
CA PHE A 295 40.27 -11.48 -0.19
C PHE A 295 40.61 -12.77 0.54
N TYR A 296 41.90 -13.00 0.76
CA TYR A 296 42.45 -14.24 1.29
C TYR A 296 43.53 -13.93 2.32
N LEU A 297 43.53 -14.59 3.48
CA LEU A 297 44.62 -14.45 4.46
C LEU A 297 45.69 -15.51 4.21
N ASP A 298 46.94 -15.08 4.08
CA ASP A 298 48.07 -16.02 4.15
C ASP A 298 48.35 -16.33 5.64
N PRO A 299 48.14 -17.58 6.10
CA PRO A 299 48.30 -17.95 7.50
C PRO A 299 49.73 -17.80 8.01
N LYS A 300 50.74 -17.84 7.12
CA LYS A 300 52.15 -17.70 7.50
C LYS A 300 52.56 -16.24 7.68
N THR A 301 52.14 -15.38 6.76
CA THR A 301 52.56 -13.97 6.76
C THR A 301 51.54 -13.03 7.41
N LYS A 302 50.34 -13.52 7.73
CA LYS A 302 49.17 -12.75 8.18
C LYS A 302 48.83 -11.57 7.27
N ARG A 303 49.25 -11.64 6.00
CA ARG A 303 48.95 -10.63 4.99
C ARG A 303 47.69 -10.99 4.22
N VAL A 304 46.93 -9.96 3.88
CA VAL A 304 45.72 -10.09 3.06
C VAL A 304 46.13 -10.01 1.59
N LEU A 305 45.75 -11.04 0.83
CA LEU A 305 46.02 -11.19 -0.58
C LEU A 305 44.72 -11.01 -1.38
N LYS A 306 44.80 -10.36 -2.54
CA LYS A 306 43.73 -10.37 -3.55
C LYS A 306 43.89 -11.59 -4.46
N LYS A 307 42.82 -12.00 -5.15
CA LYS A 307 42.80 -13.10 -6.12
C LYS A 307 44.00 -13.16 -7.08
N ARG A 308 44.41 -12.01 -7.64
CA ARG A 308 45.56 -11.90 -8.57
C ARG A 308 46.91 -12.33 -7.93
N HIS A 309 47.03 -12.28 -6.61
CA HIS A 309 48.24 -12.59 -5.87
C HIS A 309 48.25 -13.99 -5.24
N LEU A 310 47.24 -14.84 -5.52
CA LEU A 310 47.18 -16.20 -4.96
C LEU A 310 48.28 -17.12 -5.50
N LYS A 311 48.86 -16.84 -6.68
CA LYS A 311 49.94 -17.64 -7.31
C LYS A 311 49.70 -19.16 -7.25
N GLY A 312 48.44 -19.60 -7.43
CA GLY A 312 48.06 -21.03 -7.40
C GLY A 312 47.93 -21.66 -6.01
N ARG A 313 48.01 -20.90 -4.91
CA ARG A 313 47.76 -21.41 -3.55
C ARG A 313 46.26 -21.62 -3.32
N ASN A 314 45.86 -22.79 -2.83
CA ASN A 314 44.47 -23.07 -2.44
C ASN A 314 44.15 -22.44 -1.07
N LEU A 315 43.99 -21.12 -1.05
CA LEU A 315 43.49 -20.38 0.11
C LEU A 315 41.98 -20.18 -0.01
N LYS A 316 41.27 -20.31 1.11
CA LYS A 316 39.84 -19.98 1.18
C LYS A 316 39.64 -18.47 1.31
N PRO A 317 38.53 -17.92 0.79
CA PRO A 317 38.17 -16.53 1.04
C PRO A 317 38.03 -16.23 2.55
N MET A 318 38.31 -14.99 2.94
CA MET A 318 38.19 -14.51 4.32
C MET A 318 36.82 -14.79 4.93
N PHE A 319 35.75 -14.45 4.22
CA PHE A 319 34.38 -14.68 4.67
C PHE A 319 34.12 -16.16 5.01
N VAL A 320 34.58 -17.06 4.13
CA VAL A 320 34.43 -18.51 4.32
C VAL A 320 35.20 -18.96 5.55
N GLN A 321 36.47 -18.56 5.66
CA GLN A 321 37.35 -18.99 6.75
C GLN A 321 36.91 -18.49 8.13
N PHE A 322 36.42 -17.24 8.21
CA PHE A 322 36.19 -16.57 9.48
C PHE A 322 34.71 -16.51 9.92
N ALA A 323 33.77 -16.67 8.98
CA ALA A 323 32.34 -16.71 9.27
C ALA A 323 31.74 -18.10 8.98
N LEU A 324 31.67 -18.51 7.71
CA LEU A 324 30.90 -19.69 7.30
C LEU A 324 31.46 -21.01 7.85
N ASP A 325 32.78 -21.23 7.84
CA ASP A 325 33.40 -22.46 8.37
C ASP A 325 33.02 -22.69 9.86
N ASN A 326 32.92 -21.61 10.65
CA ASN A 326 32.53 -21.72 12.07
C ASN A 326 31.06 -22.11 12.22
N ILE A 327 30.17 -21.54 11.40
CA ILE A 327 28.75 -21.85 11.43
C ILE A 327 28.54 -23.30 10.98
N TRP A 328 29.12 -23.72 9.86
CA TRP A 328 29.04 -25.10 9.37
C TRP A 328 29.57 -26.09 10.41
N ALA A 329 30.69 -25.78 11.07
CA ALA A 329 31.22 -26.64 12.12
C ALA A 329 30.24 -26.81 13.29
N ILE A 330 29.47 -25.78 13.66
CA ILE A 330 28.44 -25.89 14.70
C ILE A 330 27.31 -26.82 14.24
N TYR A 331 26.77 -26.62 13.04
CA TYR A 331 25.71 -27.45 12.48
C TYR A 331 26.14 -28.92 12.34
N ASP A 332 27.32 -29.16 11.77
CA ASP A 332 27.85 -30.51 11.55
C ASP A 332 28.11 -31.26 12.87
N ASN A 333 28.61 -30.60 13.91
CA ASN A 333 28.91 -31.28 15.17
C ASN A 333 27.66 -31.51 16.04
N ILE A 334 26.63 -30.66 15.93
CA ILE A 334 25.43 -30.75 16.78
C ILE A 334 24.34 -31.63 16.15
N LEU A 335 24.12 -31.53 14.82
CA LEU A 335 23.03 -32.25 14.14
C LEU A 335 23.37 -33.70 13.79
N ARG A 336 24.61 -34.14 13.99
CA ARG A 336 25.01 -35.55 13.77
C ARG A 336 24.27 -36.48 14.75
N LYS A 337 23.87 -37.65 14.24
CA LYS A 337 23.23 -38.72 15.03
C LYS A 337 24.14 -39.19 16.18
N ASP A 338 25.44 -39.30 15.92
CA ASP A 338 26.47 -39.61 16.93
C ASP A 338 27.13 -38.31 17.40
N ARG A 339 26.48 -37.62 18.35
CA ARG A 339 26.96 -36.34 18.86
C ARG A 339 28.23 -36.52 19.69
N ASP A 340 29.31 -35.89 19.25
CA ASP A 340 30.58 -35.85 19.98
C ASP A 340 30.52 -34.74 21.04
N GLN A 341 30.19 -35.13 22.27
CA GLN A 341 29.99 -34.22 23.39
C GLN A 341 31.26 -33.39 23.71
N GLU A 342 32.45 -33.99 23.59
CA GLU A 342 33.70 -33.29 23.86
C GLU A 342 33.96 -32.18 22.85
N LYS A 343 33.65 -32.42 21.57
CA LYS A 343 33.78 -31.38 20.53
C LYS A 343 32.79 -30.23 20.74
N VAL A 344 31.55 -30.54 21.10
CA VAL A 344 30.54 -29.50 21.39
C VAL A 344 30.98 -28.65 22.58
N GLU A 345 31.51 -29.25 23.64
CA GLU A 345 32.03 -28.52 24.80
C GLU A 345 33.24 -27.65 24.44
N LYS A 346 34.16 -28.15 23.61
CA LYS A 346 35.28 -27.36 23.07
C LYS A 346 34.81 -26.16 22.23
N ILE A 347 33.76 -26.34 21.41
CA ILE A 347 33.16 -25.25 20.63
C ILE A 347 32.58 -24.20 21.58
N VAL A 348 31.77 -24.60 22.56
CA VAL A 348 31.17 -23.68 23.55
C VAL A 348 32.23 -22.89 24.30
N GLN A 349 33.32 -23.53 24.72
CA GLN A 349 34.47 -22.87 25.35
C GLN A 349 35.18 -21.89 24.42
N THR A 350 35.40 -22.26 23.15
CA THR A 350 36.09 -21.42 22.16
C THR A 350 35.27 -20.17 21.80
N LEU A 351 33.94 -20.31 21.75
CA LEU A 351 33.02 -19.22 21.49
C LEU A 351 32.77 -18.34 22.73
N GLY A 352 33.12 -18.83 23.93
CA GLY A 352 32.92 -18.10 25.19
C GLY A 352 31.46 -18.06 25.66
N ILE A 353 30.67 -19.07 25.31
CA ILE A 353 29.22 -19.12 25.55
C ILE A 353 28.92 -19.90 26.83
N LYS A 354 27.87 -19.51 27.57
CA LYS A 354 27.44 -20.19 28.80
C LYS A 354 26.16 -20.98 28.57
N VAL A 355 26.31 -22.29 28.29
CA VAL A 355 25.18 -23.21 28.13
C VAL A 355 24.97 -24.01 29.42
N LEU A 356 23.71 -24.19 29.83
CA LEU A 356 23.37 -24.98 31.02
C LEU A 356 23.75 -26.46 30.81
N PRO A 357 24.29 -27.16 31.83
CA PRO A 357 24.63 -28.58 31.73
C PRO A 357 23.45 -29.49 31.35
N ARG A 358 22.23 -29.09 31.71
CA ARG A 358 20.98 -29.79 31.33
C ARG A 358 20.77 -29.76 29.82
N ASP A 359 20.98 -28.59 29.20
CA ASP A 359 20.72 -28.38 27.78
C ASP A 359 21.80 -29.05 26.94
N LEU A 360 23.06 -29.02 27.40
CA LEU A 360 24.17 -29.77 26.80
C LEU A 360 23.91 -31.28 26.76
N LYS A 361 23.26 -31.84 27.78
CA LYS A 361 22.92 -33.28 27.86
C LYS A 361 21.58 -33.62 27.21
N SER A 362 20.82 -32.63 26.75
CA SER A 362 19.51 -32.86 26.15
C SER A 362 19.61 -33.68 24.85
N LYS A 363 18.57 -34.47 24.56
CA LYS A 363 18.46 -35.23 23.30
C LYS A 363 18.00 -34.37 22.12
N ASP A 364 17.48 -33.17 22.39
CA ASP A 364 17.00 -32.25 21.38
C ASP A 364 18.15 -31.44 20.79
N SER A 365 18.71 -31.93 19.68
CA SER A 365 19.84 -31.31 18.99
C SER A 365 19.49 -29.95 18.40
N ARG A 366 18.25 -29.74 17.93
CA ARG A 366 17.82 -28.44 17.38
C ARG A 366 17.66 -27.40 18.47
N ALA A 367 17.05 -27.73 19.61
CA ALA A 367 16.93 -26.77 20.70
C ALA A 367 18.31 -26.35 21.25
N LEU A 368 19.25 -27.29 21.34
CA LEU A 368 20.64 -26.99 21.73
C LEU A 368 21.33 -26.10 20.69
N LEU A 369 21.16 -26.39 19.40
CA LEU A 369 21.69 -25.59 18.29
C LEU A 369 21.20 -24.14 18.37
N SER A 370 19.89 -23.93 18.46
CA SER A 370 19.31 -22.59 18.57
C SER A 370 19.79 -21.89 19.84
N THR A 371 19.90 -22.59 20.98
CA THR A 371 20.40 -21.98 22.22
C THR A 371 21.84 -21.46 22.08
N ILE A 372 22.72 -22.24 21.43
CA ILE A 372 24.11 -21.83 21.19
C ILE A 372 24.16 -20.66 20.21
N LEU A 373 23.45 -20.75 19.09
CA LEU A 373 23.50 -19.73 18.03
C LEU A 373 22.83 -18.42 18.45
N MET A 374 21.70 -18.46 19.18
CA MET A 374 21.03 -17.28 19.72
C MET A 374 21.89 -16.54 20.77
N GLN A 375 22.74 -17.25 21.51
CA GLN A 375 23.70 -16.62 22.43
C GLN A 375 24.92 -16.08 21.70
N TRP A 376 25.40 -16.76 20.66
CA TRP A 376 26.59 -16.37 19.93
C TRP A 376 26.37 -15.19 18.98
N LEU A 377 25.34 -15.31 18.13
CA LEU A 377 24.98 -14.37 17.08
C LEU A 377 23.48 -14.04 17.19
N PRO A 378 23.06 -13.30 18.23
CA PRO A 378 21.65 -13.00 18.45
C PRO A 378 21.06 -12.24 17.26
N LEU A 379 20.01 -12.80 16.64
CA LEU A 379 19.38 -12.22 15.46
C LEU A 379 18.92 -10.78 15.68
N SER A 380 18.26 -10.51 16.80
CA SER A 380 17.73 -9.17 17.09
C SER A 380 18.81 -8.11 17.20
N ARG A 381 19.99 -8.46 17.73
CA ARG A 381 21.11 -7.52 17.84
C ARG A 381 21.65 -7.13 16.46
N ALA A 382 21.79 -8.08 15.55
CA ALA A 382 22.25 -7.83 14.20
C ALA A 382 21.23 -7.01 13.40
N VAL A 383 19.95 -7.39 13.45
CA VAL A 383 18.87 -6.72 12.71
C VAL A 383 18.62 -5.30 13.25
N LEU A 384 18.29 -5.15 14.53
CA LEU A 384 17.96 -3.84 15.12
C LEU A 384 19.19 -2.92 15.16
N GLY A 385 20.39 -3.48 15.36
CA GLY A 385 21.64 -2.74 15.26
C GLY A 385 21.88 -2.18 13.85
N THR A 386 21.55 -2.95 12.82
CA THR A 386 21.62 -2.49 11.42
C THR A 386 20.58 -1.42 11.14
N VAL A 387 19.33 -1.64 11.56
CA VAL A 387 18.21 -0.67 11.45
C VAL A 387 18.62 0.69 12.01
N VAL A 388 19.13 0.74 13.23
CA VAL A 388 19.54 2.01 13.87
C VAL A 388 20.69 2.69 13.12
N SER A 389 21.61 1.90 12.53
CA SER A 389 22.79 2.43 11.86
C SER A 389 22.58 2.84 10.40
N GLN A 390 21.68 2.17 9.68
CA GLN A 390 21.50 2.32 8.23
C GLN A 390 20.20 3.03 7.86
N LEU A 391 19.16 2.89 8.68
CA LEU A 391 17.86 3.49 8.39
C LEU A 391 17.78 4.89 9.00
N PRO A 392 17.24 5.87 8.24
CA PRO A 392 17.14 7.26 8.68
C PRO A 392 16.18 7.42 9.86
N SER A 393 16.39 8.47 10.66
CA SER A 393 15.37 8.94 11.60
C SER A 393 14.21 9.61 10.83
N PRO A 394 12.99 9.65 11.39
CA PRO A 394 11.86 10.33 10.77
C PRO A 394 12.15 11.76 10.27
N PRO A 395 12.88 12.64 11.00
CA PRO A 395 13.24 13.96 10.47
C PRO A 395 14.10 13.89 9.20
N ALA A 396 15.12 13.01 9.19
CA ALA A 396 16.01 12.83 8.04
C ALA A 396 15.27 12.22 6.83
N ALA A 397 14.41 11.23 7.09
CA ALA A 397 13.62 10.55 6.06
C ALA A 397 12.57 11.48 5.44
N GLN A 398 11.86 12.26 6.26
CA GLN A 398 10.84 13.18 5.80
C GLN A 398 11.42 14.26 4.90
N LYS A 399 12.58 14.83 5.24
CA LYS A 399 13.24 15.83 4.40
C LYS A 399 13.52 15.36 2.97
N GLN A 400 13.76 14.06 2.78
CA GLN A 400 13.97 13.47 1.45
C GLN A 400 12.66 13.08 0.76
N ARG A 401 11.68 12.57 1.53
CA ARG A 401 10.46 11.97 0.97
C ARG A 401 9.33 12.96 0.76
N VAL A 402 9.11 13.86 1.71
CA VAL A 402 7.95 14.76 1.79
C VAL A 402 7.82 15.63 0.55
N THR A 403 8.94 16.11 -0.02
CA THR A 403 8.93 16.91 -1.26
C THR A 403 8.19 16.18 -2.38
N ASN A 404 8.55 14.93 -2.65
CA ASN A 404 7.89 14.11 -3.67
C ASN A 404 6.43 13.82 -3.30
N LEU A 405 6.10 13.69 -2.01
CA LEU A 405 4.71 13.43 -1.58
C LEU A 405 3.81 14.65 -1.79
N ILE A 406 4.33 15.85 -1.50
CA ILE A 406 3.65 17.13 -1.64
C ILE A 406 3.49 17.47 -3.13
N GLU A 407 4.51 17.24 -3.96
CA GLU A 407 4.42 17.42 -5.41
C GLU A 407 3.36 16.54 -6.06
N ASN A 408 3.14 15.34 -5.53
CA ASN A 408 2.11 14.41 -6.00
C ASN A 408 0.69 14.78 -5.52
N SER A 409 0.54 15.76 -4.62
CA SER A 409 -0.77 16.21 -4.16
C SER A 409 -1.55 16.86 -5.32
N PRO A 410 -2.89 16.67 -5.42
CA PRO A 410 -3.74 17.39 -6.35
C PRO A 410 -3.50 18.89 -6.23
N GLY A 411 -3.32 19.54 -7.38
CA GLY A 411 -3.00 20.97 -7.44
C GLY A 411 -1.52 21.32 -7.31
N GLY A 412 -0.65 20.37 -6.97
CA GLY A 412 0.79 20.55 -6.85
C GLY A 412 1.22 21.28 -5.57
N ALA A 413 2.54 21.43 -5.39
CA ALA A 413 3.14 22.00 -4.18
C ALA A 413 2.81 23.49 -3.95
N GLU A 414 2.39 24.23 -4.98
CA GLU A 414 2.15 25.67 -4.93
C GLU A 414 0.85 26.04 -4.19
N LEU A 415 -0.14 25.15 -4.19
CA LEU A 415 -1.44 25.39 -3.55
C LEU A 415 -1.46 24.97 -2.08
N ILE A 416 -0.39 24.34 -1.60
CA ILE A 416 -0.24 23.92 -0.21
C ILE A 416 0.33 25.09 0.59
N ALA A 417 -0.22 25.32 1.78
CA ALA A 417 0.22 26.39 2.65
C ALA A 417 1.73 26.25 2.96
N PRO A 418 2.52 27.33 2.85
CA PRO A 418 3.97 27.26 3.10
C PRO A 418 4.29 26.85 4.54
N GLU A 419 3.41 27.19 5.49
CA GLU A 419 3.50 26.77 6.89
C GLU A 419 3.42 25.24 7.03
N ILE A 420 2.46 24.60 6.35
CA ILE A 420 2.29 23.15 6.37
C ILE A 420 3.47 22.46 5.69
N LYS A 421 3.87 22.97 4.52
CA LYS A 421 5.04 22.44 3.79
C LYS A 421 6.30 22.47 4.65
N ASN A 422 6.62 23.63 5.23
CA ASN A 422 7.80 23.79 6.10
C ASN A 422 7.69 22.95 7.37
N ALA A 423 6.48 22.80 7.94
CA ALA A 423 6.25 21.98 9.13
C ALA A 423 6.47 20.48 8.85
N MET A 424 6.06 19.99 7.68
CA MET A 424 6.27 18.60 7.28
C MET A 424 7.73 18.32 6.89
N GLU A 425 8.40 19.24 6.19
CA GLU A 425 9.80 19.05 5.76
C GLU A 425 10.78 19.03 6.95
N ASN A 426 10.51 19.84 7.99
CA ASN A 426 11.38 19.95 9.16
C ASN A 426 10.90 19.15 10.38
N LEU A 427 9.81 18.37 10.25
CA LEU A 427 9.18 17.64 11.36
C LEU A 427 8.94 18.56 12.57
N ASN A 428 8.14 19.61 12.38
CA ASN A 428 7.78 20.49 13.49
C ASN A 428 6.84 19.76 14.45
N VAL A 429 7.04 19.92 15.77
CA VAL A 429 6.24 19.27 16.83
C VAL A 429 5.15 20.23 17.38
N ASN A 430 5.15 21.50 16.96
CA ASN A 430 4.20 22.52 17.40
C ASN A 430 2.74 22.21 17.00
N GLU A 431 1.78 22.68 17.80
CA GLU A 431 0.35 22.39 17.62
C GLU A 431 -0.34 23.20 16.49
N GLU A 432 0.38 24.10 15.82
CA GLU A 432 -0.19 25.01 14.80
C GLU A 432 -0.47 24.29 13.46
N ALA A 433 0.50 23.52 12.97
CA ALA A 433 0.43 22.82 11.68
C ALA A 433 0.48 21.31 11.89
N ILE A 434 -0.69 20.69 12.04
CA ILE A 434 -0.82 19.25 12.26
C ILE A 434 -1.16 18.60 10.93
N VAL A 435 -0.37 17.59 10.55
CA VAL A 435 -0.65 16.74 9.38
C VAL A 435 -0.42 15.29 9.77
N ALA A 436 -1.47 14.47 9.73
CA ALA A 436 -1.38 13.02 9.89
C ALA A 436 -1.94 12.31 8.67
N TYR A 437 -1.41 11.14 8.35
CA TYR A 437 -1.94 10.30 7.28
C TYR A 437 -2.50 9.00 7.87
N VAL A 438 -3.78 8.74 7.64
CA VAL A 438 -4.46 7.49 8.01
C VAL A 438 -4.38 6.56 6.79
N SER A 439 -3.65 5.46 6.92
CA SER A 439 -3.42 4.53 5.80
C SER A 439 -4.49 3.46 5.66
N LYS A 440 -5.04 2.98 6.78
CA LYS A 440 -6.14 2.01 6.82
C LYS A 440 -6.95 2.13 8.11
N MET A 441 -8.17 1.63 8.11
CA MET A 441 -8.95 1.38 9.31
C MET A 441 -8.75 -0.06 9.76
N ILE A 442 -8.54 -0.27 11.06
CA ILE A 442 -8.41 -1.59 11.68
C ILE A 442 -9.63 -1.80 12.56
N SER A 443 -10.29 -2.95 12.39
CA SER A 443 -11.40 -3.35 13.24
C SER A 443 -10.89 -4.04 14.49
N VAL A 444 -11.29 -3.53 15.66
CA VAL A 444 -10.91 -4.05 16.98
C VAL A 444 -12.17 -4.29 17.81
N PRO A 445 -12.37 -5.50 18.36
CA PRO A 445 -13.46 -5.79 19.28
C PRO A 445 -13.40 -4.92 20.54
N GLU A 446 -14.57 -4.50 21.05
CA GLU A 446 -14.71 -3.68 22.25
C GLU A 446 -13.99 -4.27 23.48
N LYS A 447 -14.02 -5.60 23.63
CA LYS A 447 -13.31 -6.32 24.71
C LYS A 447 -11.78 -6.16 24.67
N ASP A 448 -11.22 -5.92 23.49
CA ASP A 448 -9.77 -5.80 23.29
C ASP A 448 -9.31 -4.34 23.44
N LEU A 449 -10.24 -3.38 23.60
CA LEU A 449 -9.88 -1.99 23.87
C LEU A 449 -9.31 -1.81 25.29
N PRO A 450 -8.30 -0.94 25.46
CA PRO A 450 -7.62 -0.76 26.75
C PRO A 450 -8.54 -0.34 27.89
N ARG A 451 -9.61 0.42 27.60
CA ARG A 451 -10.61 0.87 28.59
C ARG A 451 -11.31 -0.29 29.31
N ASN A 452 -11.41 -1.46 28.65
CA ASN A 452 -12.11 -2.64 29.15
C ASN A 452 -11.15 -3.75 29.62
N GLN A 453 -9.86 -3.63 29.35
CA GLN A 453 -8.86 -4.58 29.82
C GLN A 453 -8.47 -4.27 31.27
N ARG A 454 -8.55 -5.28 32.14
CA ARG A 454 -7.95 -5.18 33.48
C ARG A 454 -6.44 -5.04 33.34
N GLU A 455 -5.85 -3.97 33.87
CA GLU A 455 -4.39 -3.78 33.87
C GLU A 455 -3.70 -5.04 34.42
N LYS A 456 -2.99 -5.77 33.55
CA LYS A 456 -2.19 -6.92 33.95
C LYS A 456 -0.95 -6.40 34.66
N LEU A 457 -1.01 -6.30 35.98
CA LEU A 457 0.13 -5.95 36.83
C LEU A 457 1.33 -6.86 36.50
N THR A 458 2.49 -6.25 36.23
CA THR A 458 3.73 -7.00 35.93
C THR A 458 4.13 -7.89 37.11
N ALA A 459 4.91 -8.95 36.87
CA ALA A 459 5.38 -9.83 37.93
C ALA A 459 6.20 -9.11 39.02
N GLU A 460 6.86 -7.99 38.68
CA GLU A 460 7.52 -7.11 39.64
C GLU A 460 6.52 -6.25 40.40
N GLN A 461 5.55 -5.61 39.73
CA GLN A 461 4.49 -4.87 40.42
C GLN A 461 3.63 -5.78 41.32
N LEU A 462 3.35 -7.02 40.93
CA LEU A 462 2.69 -8.02 41.76
C LEU A 462 3.54 -8.43 42.98
N ARG A 463 4.87 -8.47 42.82
CA ARG A 463 5.80 -8.71 43.95
C ARG A 463 5.90 -7.50 44.86
N GLU A 464 5.92 -6.28 44.31
CA GLU A 464 5.95 -5.01 45.03
C GLU A 464 4.65 -4.82 45.80
N LEU A 465 3.48 -4.95 45.15
CA LEU A 465 2.16 -5.00 45.79
C LEU A 465 2.07 -6.14 46.81
N GLY A 466 2.61 -7.31 46.50
CA GLY A 466 2.68 -8.43 47.44
C GLY A 466 3.61 -8.17 48.63
N ARG A 467 4.58 -7.26 48.51
CA ARG A 467 5.48 -6.82 49.58
C ARG A 467 4.82 -5.72 50.42
N ILE A 468 4.16 -4.76 49.77
CA ILE A 468 3.38 -3.68 50.39
C ILE A 468 2.21 -4.27 51.17
N LYS A 469 1.40 -5.15 50.57
CA LYS A 469 0.31 -5.86 51.27
C LYS A 469 0.81 -6.67 52.45
N ARG A 470 1.98 -7.32 52.34
CA ARG A 470 2.60 -8.03 53.47
C ARG A 470 3.05 -7.08 54.58
N GLN A 471 3.58 -5.91 54.23
CA GLN A 471 3.94 -4.88 55.22
C GLN A 471 2.71 -4.27 55.89
N GLU A 472 1.62 -4.01 55.14
CA GLU A 472 0.36 -3.51 55.68
C GLU A 472 -0.31 -4.55 56.58
N MET A 473 -0.34 -5.83 56.17
CA MET A 473 -0.87 -6.91 57.00
C MET A 473 -0.04 -7.10 58.29
N ALA A 474 1.29 -7.03 58.20
CA ALA A 474 2.15 -7.07 59.39
C ALA A 474 1.93 -5.85 60.31
N ARG A 475 1.67 -4.67 59.74
CA ARG A 475 1.37 -3.45 60.49
C ARG A 475 -0.01 -3.50 61.15
N ALA A 476 -1.00 -4.06 60.47
CA ALA A 476 -2.35 -4.29 61.01
C ALA A 476 -2.33 -5.31 62.15
N LEU A 477 -1.62 -6.43 61.97
CA LEU A 477 -1.40 -7.43 63.03
C LEU A 477 -0.67 -6.84 64.24
N ALA A 478 0.35 -6.01 64.01
CA ALA A 478 1.05 -5.29 65.08
C ALA A 478 0.15 -4.28 65.80
N ALA A 479 -0.78 -3.63 65.08
CA ALA A 479 -1.76 -2.71 65.67
C ALA A 479 -2.84 -3.45 66.50
N VAL A 480 -3.27 -4.63 66.07
CA VAL A 480 -4.18 -5.50 66.83
C VAL A 480 -3.49 -6.05 68.08
N ALA A 481 -2.24 -6.51 67.98
CA ALA A 481 -1.45 -6.95 69.13
C ALA A 481 -1.15 -5.80 70.12
N ALA A 482 -0.99 -4.57 69.62
CA ALA A 482 -0.87 -3.38 70.47
C ALA A 482 -2.21 -2.99 71.13
N SER A 483 -3.35 -3.36 70.55
CA SER A 483 -4.68 -3.16 71.14
C SER A 483 -4.98 -4.16 72.26
N GLU A 484 -4.49 -5.40 72.18
CA GLU A 484 -4.68 -6.42 73.22
C GLU A 484 -3.87 -6.16 74.49
N THR A 485 -2.78 -5.40 74.40
CA THR A 485 -1.97 -5.03 75.58
C THR A 485 -2.59 -3.90 76.42
N ALA A 486 -3.71 -3.29 75.98
CA ALA A 486 -4.40 -2.22 76.69
C ALA A 486 -5.63 -2.67 77.51
N SER A 487 -6.08 -3.93 77.41
CA SER A 487 -7.23 -4.43 78.18
C SER A 487 -6.88 -5.66 79.02
N LEU A 488 -6.37 -5.41 80.23
CA LEU A 488 -6.33 -6.39 81.32
C LEU A 488 -7.74 -6.61 81.88
N GLY A 489 -8.32 -7.79 81.64
CA GLY A 489 -9.57 -8.24 82.25
C GLY A 489 -10.12 -9.46 81.53
N GLY A 490 -9.91 -10.64 82.11
CA GLY A 490 -9.99 -11.91 81.39
C GLY A 490 -11.40 -12.46 81.12
N GLN A 491 -11.48 -13.32 80.11
CA GLN A 491 -12.00 -14.67 80.20
C GLN A 491 -11.72 -15.40 78.88
N SER A 492 -11.23 -16.63 79.01
CA SER A 492 -10.83 -17.54 77.94
C SER A 492 -12.02 -18.10 77.17
N VAL A 493 -12.32 -17.56 76.00
CA VAL A 493 -13.06 -18.27 74.93
C VAL A 493 -12.56 -17.70 73.60
N ALA A 494 -12.38 -18.57 72.59
CA ALA A 494 -12.21 -18.27 71.16
C ALA A 494 -10.81 -18.40 70.53
N ASP A 495 -10.09 -19.50 70.80
CA ASP A 495 -9.06 -19.98 69.84
C ASP A 495 -9.68 -20.61 68.57
N SER A 496 -10.96 -20.98 68.59
CA SER A 496 -11.65 -21.62 67.46
C SER A 496 -12.26 -20.63 66.45
N GLU A 497 -12.53 -19.37 66.84
CA GLU A 497 -13.13 -18.38 65.93
C GLU A 497 -12.06 -17.61 65.15
N LEU A 498 -10.85 -17.46 65.70
CA LEU A 498 -9.72 -16.82 65.02
C LEU A 498 -9.15 -17.67 63.87
N GLU A 499 -9.12 -19.01 64.01
CA GLU A 499 -8.74 -19.89 62.91
C GLU A 499 -9.79 -19.89 61.78
N GLN A 500 -11.07 -19.78 62.12
CA GLN A 500 -12.15 -19.72 61.13
C GLN A 500 -12.20 -18.39 60.37
N VAL A 501 -11.92 -17.26 61.03
CA VAL A 501 -11.84 -15.94 60.38
C VAL A 501 -10.59 -15.81 59.49
N VAL A 502 -9.47 -16.42 59.89
CA VAL A 502 -8.24 -16.47 59.07
C VAL A 502 -8.39 -17.41 57.88
N LEU A 503 -9.15 -18.50 58.02
CA LEU A 503 -9.50 -19.41 56.91
C LEU A 503 -10.54 -18.81 55.96
N ASP A 504 -11.53 -18.07 56.45
CA ASP A 504 -12.53 -17.39 55.61
C ASP A 504 -11.94 -16.18 54.85
N MET A 505 -10.94 -15.48 55.41
CA MET A 505 -10.17 -14.47 54.66
C MET A 505 -9.16 -15.07 53.66
N GLY A 506 -8.81 -16.34 53.79
CA GLY A 506 -7.94 -17.06 52.85
C GLY A 506 -8.64 -17.56 51.59
N ASN A 507 -9.97 -17.70 51.63
CA ASN A 507 -10.79 -18.25 50.55
C ASN A 507 -11.71 -17.25 49.84
N SER A 508 -11.69 -15.96 50.22
CA SER A 508 -12.32 -14.92 49.40
C SER A 508 -11.45 -14.64 48.17
N THR A 509 -11.71 -15.35 47.08
CA THR A 509 -11.46 -14.84 45.73
C THR A 509 -11.92 -13.39 45.67
N LEU A 510 -11.05 -12.51 45.17
CA LEU A 510 -11.26 -11.08 45.01
C LEU A 510 -12.56 -10.76 44.25
N GLU A 511 -13.68 -10.68 44.96
CA GLU A 511 -14.78 -9.78 44.63
C GLU A 511 -14.50 -8.49 45.38
N THR A 512 -13.94 -7.52 44.64
CA THR A 512 -13.87 -6.15 45.13
C THR A 512 -15.27 -5.59 45.05
N THR A 513 -15.76 -5.09 46.17
CA THR A 513 -17.03 -4.35 46.28
C THR A 513 -16.99 -3.14 45.35
N ASP A 514 -17.81 -3.20 44.30
CA ASP A 514 -18.15 -2.09 43.41
C ASP A 514 -18.83 -0.98 44.23
N THR A 515 -18.08 0.06 44.57
CA THR A 515 -18.63 1.37 44.90
C THR A 515 -17.74 2.42 44.25
N ASP A 516 -17.80 2.52 42.91
CA ASP A 516 -17.69 3.77 42.13
C ASP A 516 -17.69 3.51 40.60
N SER A 517 -18.69 2.79 40.08
CA SER A 517 -19.00 2.80 38.64
C SER A 517 -20.28 3.60 38.39
N LYS A 518 -20.11 4.92 38.27
CA LYS A 518 -21.16 5.78 37.70
C LYS A 518 -21.40 5.36 36.23
N THR A 519 -22.57 4.78 35.98
CA THR A 519 -23.30 4.81 34.69
C THR A 519 -22.45 4.58 33.43
N ALA A 520 -22.14 3.32 33.10
CA ALA A 520 -21.82 2.91 31.74
C ALA A 520 -22.93 1.96 31.25
N ALA A 521 -23.50 2.24 30.08
CA ALA A 521 -24.51 1.40 29.44
C ALA A 521 -23.96 -0.03 29.23
N PRO A 522 -24.80 -1.08 29.18
CA PRO A 522 -24.33 -2.42 28.83
C PRO A 522 -23.78 -2.39 27.40
N VAL A 523 -22.45 -2.42 27.28
CA VAL A 523 -21.77 -2.42 25.98
C VAL A 523 -21.67 -3.87 25.50
N ASP A 524 -22.11 -4.13 24.26
CA ASP A 524 -21.95 -5.43 23.61
C ASP A 524 -20.44 -5.74 23.46
N PRO A 525 -19.91 -6.78 24.13
CA PRO A 525 -18.48 -7.06 24.17
C PRO A 525 -17.90 -7.46 22.79
N ASP A 526 -18.76 -7.88 21.85
CA ASP A 526 -18.37 -8.23 20.49
C ASP A 526 -18.68 -7.12 19.48
N LYS A 527 -19.01 -5.90 19.94
CA LYS A 527 -19.09 -4.74 19.06
C LYS A 527 -17.69 -4.45 18.49
N GLU A 528 -17.59 -4.39 17.18
CA GLU A 528 -16.36 -4.00 16.49
C GLU A 528 -16.26 -2.47 16.44
N ASN A 529 -15.11 -1.92 16.81
CA ASN A 529 -14.80 -0.50 16.67
C ASN A 529 -13.69 -0.31 15.64
N LEU A 530 -13.86 0.69 14.78
CA LEU A 530 -12.86 1.02 13.76
C LEU A 530 -11.86 2.04 14.30
N ILE A 531 -10.58 1.64 14.31
CA ILE A 531 -9.44 2.48 14.70
C ILE A 531 -8.63 2.79 13.44
N GLY A 532 -8.39 4.07 13.17
CA GLY A 532 -7.49 4.45 12.07
C GLY A 532 -6.05 4.17 12.43
N PHE A 533 -5.30 3.53 11.55
CA PHE A 533 -3.86 3.37 11.68
C PHE A 533 -3.15 4.47 10.89
N ALA A 534 -2.36 5.28 11.59
CA ALA A 534 -1.88 6.54 11.07
C ALA A 534 -0.41 6.83 11.41
N ARG A 535 0.17 7.76 10.65
CA ARG A 535 1.47 8.38 10.93
C ARG A 535 1.30 9.89 11.05
N LEU A 536 1.96 10.48 12.05
CA LEU A 536 1.99 11.93 12.22
C LEU A 536 3.22 12.51 11.51
N TYR A 537 3.00 13.39 10.54
CA TYR A 537 4.07 14.06 9.79
C TYR A 537 4.50 15.38 10.43
N SER A 538 3.54 16.14 10.99
CA SER A 538 3.82 17.38 11.71
C SER A 538 2.84 17.58 12.86
N GLY A 539 3.31 18.31 13.87
CA GLY A 539 2.62 18.72 15.08
C GLY A 539 2.52 17.66 16.17
N THR A 540 1.61 17.90 17.12
CA THR A 540 1.27 16.98 18.21
C THR A 540 -0.25 16.86 18.26
N ILE A 541 -0.75 15.62 18.28
CA ILE A 541 -2.19 15.35 18.43
C ILE A 541 -2.46 14.96 19.87
N SER A 542 -3.49 15.56 20.47
CA SER A 542 -3.96 15.22 21.82
C SER A 542 -5.42 14.72 21.80
N VAL A 543 -5.78 13.89 22.76
CA VAL A 543 -7.17 13.42 22.93
C VAL A 543 -8.10 14.61 23.21
N GLY A 544 -9.24 14.65 22.54
CA GLY A 544 -10.23 15.74 22.60
C GLY A 544 -10.01 16.86 21.59
N GLN A 545 -8.91 16.84 20.83
CA GLN A 545 -8.62 17.84 19.81
C GLN A 545 -9.55 17.72 18.59
N THR A 546 -9.94 18.85 18.02
CA THR A 546 -10.67 18.92 16.74
C THR A 546 -9.70 18.97 15.56
N LEU A 547 -9.91 18.11 14.56
CA LEU A 547 -9.12 18.07 13.32
C LEU A 547 -10.06 17.95 12.11
N HIS A 548 -9.53 18.24 10.92
CA HIS A 548 -10.24 18.08 9.65
C HIS A 548 -9.71 16.85 8.90
N VAL A 549 -10.62 15.99 8.48
CA VAL A 549 -10.39 14.83 7.62
C VAL A 549 -10.52 15.29 6.17
N LEU A 550 -9.42 15.27 5.46
CA LEU A 550 -9.34 15.47 4.02
C LEU A 550 -9.45 14.09 3.34
N GLY A 551 -10.57 13.88 2.64
CA GLY A 551 -10.81 12.63 1.92
C GLY A 551 -9.89 12.45 0.71
N PRO A 552 -9.86 11.25 0.10
CA PRO A 552 -8.97 10.95 -1.03
C PRO A 552 -9.17 11.86 -2.24
N LYS A 553 -10.39 12.40 -2.41
CA LYS A 553 -10.77 13.29 -3.51
C LYS A 553 -10.62 14.78 -3.18
N TYR A 554 -10.07 15.12 -2.03
CA TYR A 554 -9.86 16.50 -1.63
C TYR A 554 -8.90 17.19 -2.61
N ASP A 555 -9.29 18.36 -3.12
CA ASP A 555 -8.45 19.24 -3.94
C ASP A 555 -8.33 20.59 -3.23
N PRO A 556 -7.11 21.08 -2.93
CA PRO A 556 -6.89 22.40 -2.36
C PRO A 556 -7.53 23.57 -3.13
N ARG A 557 -7.82 23.39 -4.44
CA ARG A 557 -8.53 24.38 -5.27
C ARG A 557 -10.00 24.54 -4.87
N GLN A 558 -10.58 23.50 -4.28
CA GLN A 558 -11.97 23.43 -3.83
C GLN A 558 -12.02 22.98 -2.37
N PRO A 559 -11.64 23.87 -1.43
CA PRO A 559 -11.39 23.50 -0.03
C PRO A 559 -12.63 23.00 0.71
N ASP A 560 -13.84 23.34 0.26
CA ASP A 560 -15.09 22.96 0.95
C ASP A 560 -15.58 21.54 0.62
N GLN A 561 -15.02 20.89 -0.41
CA GLN A 561 -15.48 19.58 -0.87
C GLN A 561 -14.66 18.43 -0.27
N HIS A 562 -15.33 17.31 0.04
CA HIS A 562 -14.70 16.09 0.57
C HIS A 562 -13.95 16.27 1.91
N VAL A 563 -14.40 17.24 2.72
CA VAL A 563 -13.86 17.52 4.06
C VAL A 563 -14.88 17.18 5.13
N SER A 564 -14.43 16.58 6.23
CA SER A 564 -15.26 16.39 7.42
C SER A 564 -14.49 16.72 8.69
N SER A 565 -15.15 17.28 9.70
CA SER A 565 -14.49 17.60 10.97
C SER A 565 -14.66 16.45 11.97
N ILE A 566 -13.60 16.10 12.69
CA ILE A 566 -13.57 15.06 13.73
C ILE A 566 -13.15 15.63 15.08
N ILE A 567 -13.52 14.91 16.13
CA ILE A 567 -12.92 15.07 17.47
C ILE A 567 -12.17 13.77 17.75
N VAL A 568 -10.90 13.88 18.12
CA VAL A 568 -10.06 12.74 18.48
C VAL A 568 -10.59 12.15 19.79
N THR A 569 -11.13 10.93 19.77
CA THR A 569 -11.68 10.30 20.98
C THR A 569 -10.62 9.55 21.78
N ASP A 570 -9.67 8.94 21.08
CA ASP A 570 -8.68 8.03 21.64
C ASP A 570 -7.42 8.00 20.77
N LEU A 571 -6.27 7.83 21.40
CA LEU A 571 -4.99 7.59 20.75
C LEU A 571 -4.37 6.31 21.33
N TYR A 572 -3.74 5.51 20.48
CA TYR A 572 -3.20 4.20 20.86
C TYR A 572 -1.78 3.99 20.32
N LEU A 573 -0.93 3.39 21.15
CA LEU A 573 0.31 2.73 20.72
C LEU A 573 -0.01 1.28 20.36
N MET A 574 0.40 0.88 19.16
CA MET A 574 0.14 -0.45 18.62
C MET A 574 1.18 -1.45 19.16
N MET A 575 0.74 -2.47 19.90
CA MET A 575 1.59 -3.53 20.46
C MET A 575 1.16 -4.92 19.95
N GLY A 576 0.92 -5.01 18.64
CA GLY A 576 0.40 -6.22 17.99
C GLY A 576 -1.07 -6.45 18.34
N ARG A 577 -1.35 -7.42 19.21
CA ARG A 577 -2.72 -7.76 19.65
C ARG A 577 -3.25 -6.82 20.74
N GLU A 578 -2.35 -6.16 21.46
CA GLU A 578 -2.70 -5.26 22.56
C GLU A 578 -2.55 -3.80 22.10
N LEU A 579 -3.39 -2.93 22.65
CA LEU A 579 -3.32 -1.49 22.46
C LEU A 579 -2.93 -0.86 23.80
N VAL A 580 -2.14 0.20 23.75
CA VAL A 580 -1.81 1.01 24.93
C VAL A 580 -2.35 2.41 24.71
N SER A 581 -3.20 2.90 25.59
CA SER A 581 -3.77 4.25 25.49
C SER A 581 -2.69 5.32 25.62
N LEU A 582 -2.81 6.36 24.79
CA LEU A 582 -1.95 7.54 24.76
C LEU A 582 -2.80 8.80 24.97
N GLU A 583 -2.25 9.79 25.66
CA GLU A 583 -2.89 11.11 25.80
C GLU A 583 -2.51 12.05 24.64
N LYS A 584 -1.28 11.94 24.17
CA LYS A 584 -0.70 12.75 23.10
C LYS A 584 0.27 11.95 22.24
N VAL A 585 0.37 12.29 20.96
CA VAL A 585 1.32 11.70 20.01
C VAL A 585 2.06 12.82 19.29
N PRO A 586 3.39 12.89 19.39
CA PRO A 586 4.21 13.85 18.66
C PRO A 586 4.60 13.32 17.26
N ALA A 587 4.93 14.25 16.35
CA ALA A 587 5.30 13.95 14.98
C ALA A 587 6.45 12.93 14.85
N GLY A 588 6.44 12.17 13.76
CA GLY A 588 7.41 11.11 13.47
C GLY A 588 6.99 9.71 13.95
N ASN A 589 5.92 9.61 14.74
CA ASN A 589 5.42 8.33 15.26
C ASN A 589 4.25 7.77 14.43
N VAL A 590 4.13 6.45 14.46
CA VAL A 590 2.92 5.72 14.03
C VAL A 590 2.02 5.45 15.24
N PHE A 591 0.71 5.54 15.06
CA PHE A 591 -0.26 5.44 16.14
C PHE A 591 -1.64 5.00 15.63
N GLY A 592 -2.47 4.50 16.55
CA GLY A 592 -3.89 4.27 16.32
C GLY A 592 -4.72 5.48 16.77
N ILE A 593 -5.78 5.81 16.04
CA ILE A 593 -6.68 6.95 16.33
C ILE A 593 -8.15 6.52 16.29
N GLY A 594 -8.89 6.85 17.34
CA GLY A 594 -10.34 6.68 17.44
C GLY A 594 -11.12 7.93 16.99
N GLY A 595 -12.42 7.75 16.71
CA GLY A 595 -13.33 8.85 16.34
C GLY A 595 -13.46 9.11 14.83
N LEU A 596 -12.93 8.21 14.00
CA LEU A 596 -12.95 8.31 12.52
C LEU A 596 -14.11 7.55 11.85
N GLU A 597 -14.87 6.77 12.62
CA GLU A 597 -15.94 5.91 12.12
C GLU A 597 -16.97 6.69 11.28
N GLY A 598 -17.24 6.21 10.06
CA GLY A 598 -18.21 6.82 9.14
C GLY A 598 -17.75 8.11 8.45
N LYS A 599 -16.55 8.63 8.75
CA LYS A 599 -15.99 9.85 8.12
C LYS A 599 -14.79 9.56 7.23
N VAL A 600 -14.06 8.49 7.52
CA VAL A 600 -13.01 7.95 6.65
C VAL A 600 -13.58 6.74 5.93
N LEU A 601 -13.42 6.71 4.60
CA LEU A 601 -13.73 5.54 3.79
C LEU A 601 -12.57 4.54 3.89
N LYS A 602 -11.52 4.71 3.08
CA LYS A 602 -10.36 3.79 3.04
C LYS A 602 -9.13 4.38 3.71
N ASN A 603 -8.76 5.58 3.29
CA ASN A 603 -7.64 6.36 3.78
C ASN A 603 -8.02 7.85 3.82
N ALA A 604 -7.28 8.65 4.57
CA ALA A 604 -7.50 10.08 4.65
C ALA A 604 -6.27 10.81 5.17
N THR A 605 -6.21 12.12 4.91
CA THR A 605 -5.24 13.01 5.56
C THR A 605 -5.94 13.80 6.65
N LEU A 606 -5.37 13.87 7.84
CA LEU A 606 -5.87 14.69 8.94
C LEU A 606 -5.05 15.98 8.99
N CYS A 607 -5.70 17.12 8.93
CA CYS A 607 -5.05 18.43 8.95
C CYS A 607 -5.66 19.34 10.03
N SER A 608 -4.84 20.25 10.58
CA SER A 608 -5.33 21.33 11.46
C SER A 608 -6.11 22.40 10.68
N THR A 609 -5.76 22.65 9.41
CA THR A 609 -6.43 23.60 8.53
C THR A 609 -6.92 22.93 7.26
N VAL A 610 -8.01 23.46 6.70
CA VAL A 610 -8.58 23.00 5.43
C VAL A 610 -7.89 23.75 4.28
N THR A 611 -7.92 25.08 4.30
CA THR A 611 -7.31 25.93 3.26
C THR A 611 -5.80 25.72 3.17
N GLY A 612 -5.33 25.25 2.02
CA GLY A 612 -3.92 24.92 1.80
C GLY A 612 -3.47 23.59 2.43
N GLY A 613 -4.40 22.75 2.89
CA GLY A 613 -4.10 21.41 3.38
C GLY A 613 -3.55 20.48 2.29
N VAL A 614 -2.71 19.52 2.69
CA VAL A 614 -2.12 18.52 1.79
C VAL A 614 -3.02 17.30 1.66
N ASN A 615 -3.17 16.75 0.45
CA ASN A 615 -3.82 15.46 0.26
C ASN A 615 -2.78 14.36 0.02
N LEU A 616 -2.51 13.57 1.06
CA LEU A 616 -1.63 12.41 0.97
C LEU A 616 -2.38 11.12 0.58
N ALA A 617 -3.71 11.16 0.55
CA ALA A 617 -4.58 10.00 0.33
C ALA A 617 -4.88 9.73 -1.15
N SER A 618 -4.84 10.75 -2.01
CA SER A 618 -5.01 10.61 -3.46
C SER A 618 -3.89 9.80 -4.14
N VAL A 619 -2.70 9.76 -3.54
CA VAL A 619 -1.48 9.16 -4.12
C VAL A 619 -1.40 7.63 -3.87
N ALA A 620 -2.35 7.06 -3.13
CA ALA A 620 -2.26 5.68 -2.63
C ALA A 620 -2.70 4.59 -3.63
N SER A 621 -2.93 4.91 -4.91
CA SER A 621 -3.63 4.01 -5.83
C SER A 621 -2.75 3.02 -6.60
N MET A 622 -1.59 2.62 -6.05
CA MET A 622 -0.71 1.62 -6.69
C MET A 622 -1.06 0.15 -6.33
N GLY A 623 -2.21 -0.09 -5.70
CA GLY A 623 -2.73 -1.45 -5.50
C GLY A 623 -3.26 -2.06 -6.80
N ALA A 624 -3.17 -3.38 -6.95
CA ALA A 624 -3.87 -4.07 -8.05
C ALA A 624 -5.37 -3.77 -7.93
N ALA A 625 -5.97 -3.29 -9.03
CA ALA A 625 -7.42 -3.07 -9.07
C ALA A 625 -8.15 -4.37 -8.69
N PRO A 626 -9.26 -4.31 -7.93
CA PRO A 626 -10.01 -5.50 -7.58
C PRO A 626 -10.67 -6.07 -8.85
N ILE A 627 -10.48 -7.36 -9.11
CA ILE A 627 -10.88 -8.00 -10.38
C ILE A 627 -11.90 -9.12 -10.16
N VAL A 628 -11.85 -9.80 -9.01
CA VAL A 628 -12.79 -10.87 -8.69
C VAL A 628 -14.10 -10.27 -8.20
N ARG A 629 -15.20 -10.58 -8.87
CA ARG A 629 -16.54 -10.05 -8.58
C ARG A 629 -17.46 -11.16 -8.07
N VAL A 630 -18.17 -10.88 -6.98
CA VAL A 630 -19.12 -11.84 -6.36
C VAL A 630 -20.39 -11.12 -5.92
N ALA A 631 -21.54 -11.68 -6.29
CA ALA A 631 -22.84 -11.27 -5.78
C ALA A 631 -23.13 -11.95 -4.44
N LEU A 632 -23.70 -11.20 -3.50
CA LEU A 632 -23.96 -11.62 -2.13
C LEU A 632 -25.43 -11.45 -1.79
N GLU A 633 -26.00 -12.48 -1.17
CA GLU A 633 -27.35 -12.47 -0.64
C GLU A 633 -27.36 -13.05 0.78
N PRO A 634 -28.12 -12.46 1.71
CA PRO A 634 -28.30 -13.07 3.02
C PRO A 634 -29.21 -14.29 2.87
N LYS A 635 -28.90 -15.40 3.57
CA LYS A 635 -29.78 -16.58 3.53
C LYS A 635 -31.19 -16.27 4.01
N ASN A 636 -31.31 -15.32 4.94
CA ASN A 636 -32.58 -14.77 5.39
C ASN A 636 -32.77 -13.35 4.84
N PRO A 637 -33.72 -13.12 3.91
CA PRO A 637 -33.98 -11.79 3.34
C PRO A 637 -34.30 -10.71 4.38
N GLY A 638 -34.85 -11.09 5.54
CA GLY A 638 -35.12 -10.14 6.64
C GLY A 638 -33.87 -9.48 7.23
N GLN A 639 -32.68 -10.04 6.98
CA GLN A 639 -31.39 -9.55 7.49
C GLN A 639 -30.62 -8.71 6.48
N LEU A 640 -31.23 -8.32 5.35
CA LEU A 640 -30.58 -7.54 4.30
C LEU A 640 -29.92 -6.25 4.80
N GLN A 641 -30.58 -5.51 5.69
CA GLN A 641 -30.02 -4.28 6.26
C GLN A 641 -28.80 -4.53 7.15
N GLN A 642 -28.75 -5.68 7.83
CA GLN A 642 -27.58 -6.08 8.62
C GLN A 642 -26.40 -6.43 7.71
N MET A 643 -26.67 -7.12 6.59
CA MET A 643 -25.66 -7.39 5.56
C MET A 643 -25.07 -6.09 4.99
N ILE A 644 -25.93 -5.14 4.60
CA ILE A 644 -25.51 -3.84 4.04
C ILE A 644 -24.64 -3.06 5.06
N ARG A 645 -25.03 -3.06 6.34
CA ARG A 645 -24.23 -2.44 7.40
C ARG A 645 -22.85 -3.11 7.51
N GLY A 646 -22.81 -4.45 7.52
CA GLY A 646 -21.56 -5.19 7.58
C GLY A 646 -20.67 -4.95 6.37
N LEU A 647 -21.25 -4.84 5.16
CA LEU A 647 -20.52 -4.54 3.93
C LEU A 647 -19.85 -3.17 3.95
N LYS A 648 -20.54 -2.15 4.47
CA LYS A 648 -19.96 -0.81 4.65
C LYS A 648 -18.80 -0.81 5.65
N LEU A 649 -18.88 -1.59 6.72
CA LEU A 649 -17.78 -1.71 7.69
C LEU A 649 -16.59 -2.46 7.07
N LEU A 650 -16.85 -3.51 6.29
CA LEU A 650 -15.81 -4.24 5.57
C LEU A 650 -15.10 -3.36 4.53
N GLU A 651 -15.84 -2.49 3.82
CA GLU A 651 -15.28 -1.54 2.85
C GLU A 651 -14.36 -0.51 3.51
N GLN A 652 -14.64 -0.15 4.77
CA GLN A 652 -13.78 0.75 5.52
C GLN A 652 -12.53 0.05 6.06
N SER A 653 -12.67 -1.21 6.51
CA SER A 653 -11.56 -1.98 7.09
C SER A 653 -10.59 -2.50 6.04
N ASP A 654 -11.06 -2.79 4.83
CA ASP A 654 -10.25 -3.39 3.76
C ASP A 654 -9.88 -2.35 2.69
N PRO A 655 -8.59 -2.09 2.42
CA PRO A 655 -8.19 -1.06 1.47
C PRO A 655 -8.52 -1.39 0.01
N CYS A 656 -8.64 -2.68 -0.36
CA CYS A 656 -8.83 -3.11 -1.75
C CYS A 656 -10.27 -3.52 -2.05
N MET A 657 -11.07 -3.90 -1.05
CA MET A 657 -12.47 -4.26 -1.25
C MET A 657 -13.29 -3.07 -1.77
N GLU A 658 -14.19 -3.32 -2.71
CA GLU A 658 -15.19 -2.36 -3.18
C GLU A 658 -16.59 -2.97 -3.11
N TYR A 659 -17.55 -2.20 -2.60
CA TYR A 659 -18.94 -2.61 -2.49
C TYR A 659 -19.82 -1.83 -3.46
N LEU A 660 -20.48 -2.56 -4.37
CA LEU A 660 -21.35 -1.97 -5.39
C LEU A 660 -22.76 -2.57 -5.33
N VAL A 661 -23.75 -1.75 -5.65
CA VAL A 661 -25.12 -2.21 -5.91
C VAL A 661 -25.39 -2.11 -7.40
N GLN A 662 -25.74 -3.24 -8.01
CA GLN A 662 -26.07 -3.29 -9.41
C GLN A 662 -27.47 -2.71 -9.70
N SER A 663 -27.75 -2.41 -10.96
CA SER A 663 -29.06 -1.91 -11.41
C SER A 663 -30.19 -2.93 -11.22
N ASN A 664 -29.89 -4.23 -11.16
CA ASN A 664 -30.84 -5.28 -10.82
C ASN A 664 -31.10 -5.42 -9.30
N GLY A 665 -30.42 -4.61 -8.46
CA GLY A 665 -30.51 -4.67 -7.01
C GLY A 665 -29.57 -5.66 -6.34
N GLU A 666 -28.74 -6.39 -7.09
CA GLU A 666 -27.75 -7.31 -6.52
C GLU A 666 -26.63 -6.56 -5.80
N HIS A 667 -26.30 -7.04 -4.61
CA HIS A 667 -25.16 -6.54 -3.83
C HIS A 667 -23.91 -7.29 -4.25
N VAL A 668 -22.89 -6.55 -4.68
CA VAL A 668 -21.66 -7.12 -5.23
C VAL A 668 -20.45 -6.60 -4.47
N ILE A 669 -19.51 -7.50 -4.19
CA ILE A 669 -18.17 -7.11 -3.75
C ILE A 669 -17.15 -7.40 -4.85
N LEU A 670 -16.13 -6.54 -4.93
CA LEU A 670 -14.94 -6.74 -5.75
C LEU A 670 -13.73 -6.94 -4.84
N THR A 671 -12.92 -7.94 -5.15
CA THR A 671 -11.70 -8.27 -4.39
C THR A 671 -10.51 -8.52 -5.34
N ALA A 672 -9.30 -8.45 -4.79
CA ALA A 672 -8.06 -8.64 -5.55
C ALA A 672 -7.92 -10.05 -6.14
N GLY A 673 -8.39 -11.07 -5.41
CA GLY A 673 -8.18 -12.48 -5.75
C GLY A 673 -9.08 -13.40 -4.93
N GLU A 674 -8.93 -14.71 -5.14
CA GLU A 674 -9.74 -15.74 -4.48
C GLU A 674 -9.48 -15.81 -2.98
N LEU A 675 -8.21 -15.73 -2.57
CA LEU A 675 -7.84 -15.81 -1.15
C LEU A 675 -8.37 -14.58 -0.39
N HIS A 676 -8.27 -13.41 -1.02
CA HIS A 676 -8.83 -12.19 -0.48
C HIS A 676 -10.37 -12.25 -0.41
N LEU A 677 -11.04 -12.81 -1.41
CA LEU A 677 -12.49 -13.05 -1.36
C LEU A 677 -12.88 -13.93 -0.16
N GLU A 678 -12.19 -15.06 0.04
CA GLU A 678 -12.45 -15.97 1.16
C GLU A 678 -12.33 -15.25 2.51
N ARG A 679 -11.30 -14.40 2.66
CA ARG A 679 -11.12 -13.56 3.86
C ARG A 679 -12.30 -12.61 4.06
N CYS A 680 -12.64 -11.84 3.03
CA CYS A 680 -13.74 -10.87 3.08
C CYS A 680 -15.08 -11.51 3.44
N LEU A 681 -15.40 -12.67 2.84
CA LEU A 681 -16.61 -13.41 3.16
C LEU A 681 -16.63 -13.90 4.60
N LYS A 682 -15.48 -14.35 5.12
CA LYS A 682 -15.38 -14.80 6.50
C LYS A 682 -15.53 -13.65 7.49
N ASP A 683 -14.86 -12.53 7.24
CA ASP A 683 -14.98 -11.32 8.07
C ASP A 683 -16.41 -10.77 8.10
N LEU A 684 -17.09 -10.79 6.96
CA LEU A 684 -18.49 -10.38 6.88
C LEU A 684 -19.41 -11.30 7.71
N ARG A 685 -19.19 -12.62 7.66
CA ARG A 685 -19.99 -13.61 8.41
C ARG A 685 -19.70 -13.64 9.90
N GLU A 686 -18.45 -13.48 10.31
CA GLU A 686 -18.02 -13.68 11.70
C GLU A 686 -17.90 -12.39 12.52
N ARG A 687 -17.45 -11.29 11.89
CA ARG A 687 -17.09 -10.04 12.60
C ARG A 687 -18.11 -8.94 12.39
N PHE A 688 -18.40 -8.63 11.12
CA PHE A 688 -19.15 -7.41 10.78
C PHE A 688 -20.67 -7.62 10.75
N ALA A 689 -21.18 -8.47 9.86
CA ALA A 689 -22.61 -8.66 9.70
C ALA A 689 -23.18 -9.72 10.66
N LYS A 690 -22.36 -10.70 11.07
CA LYS A 690 -22.74 -11.80 11.99
C LYS A 690 -23.95 -12.60 11.53
N ILE A 691 -24.06 -12.81 10.22
CA ILE A 691 -25.16 -13.52 9.56
C ILE A 691 -24.62 -14.53 8.55
N GLU A 692 -25.46 -15.48 8.17
CA GLU A 692 -25.14 -16.40 7.08
C GLU A 692 -25.40 -15.73 5.72
N ILE A 693 -24.35 -15.71 4.89
CA ILE A 693 -24.34 -15.07 3.58
C ILE A 693 -24.04 -16.11 2.52
N GLU A 694 -24.87 -16.16 1.50
CA GLU A 694 -24.68 -16.94 0.29
C GLU A 694 -23.97 -16.08 -0.75
N ALA A 695 -22.93 -16.65 -1.35
CA ALA A 695 -22.10 -15.97 -2.33
C ALA A 695 -22.22 -16.71 -3.66
N SER A 696 -22.39 -15.95 -4.75
CA SER A 696 -22.36 -16.50 -6.10
C SER A 696 -20.97 -17.08 -6.42
N LYS A 697 -20.87 -17.82 -7.52
CA LYS A 697 -19.55 -18.18 -8.05
C LYS A 697 -18.75 -16.90 -8.35
N PRO A 698 -17.43 -16.89 -8.09
CA PRO A 698 -16.56 -15.80 -8.51
C PRO A 698 -16.58 -15.66 -10.03
N ILE A 699 -16.85 -14.45 -10.51
CA ILE A 699 -16.86 -14.11 -11.92
C ILE A 699 -15.83 -13.00 -12.13
N VAL A 700 -15.07 -13.10 -13.22
CA VAL A 700 -14.24 -11.98 -13.69
C VAL A 700 -15.01 -11.27 -14.79
N PRO A 701 -15.24 -9.95 -14.68
CA PRO A 701 -16.03 -9.21 -15.65
C PRO A 701 -15.36 -9.29 -17.03
N TYR A 702 -16.14 -9.66 -18.04
CA TYR A 702 -15.70 -9.63 -19.42
C TYR A 702 -15.85 -8.22 -19.99
N ARG A 703 -15.18 -7.95 -21.11
CA ARG A 703 -15.51 -6.79 -21.94
C ARG A 703 -15.94 -7.24 -23.33
N GLU A 704 -16.68 -6.40 -24.02
CA GLU A 704 -17.17 -6.71 -25.36
C GLU A 704 -16.45 -5.88 -26.42
N THR A 705 -16.00 -6.51 -27.51
CA THR A 705 -15.34 -5.79 -28.60
C THR A 705 -15.79 -6.30 -29.97
N ILE A 706 -15.42 -5.56 -31.01
CA ILE A 706 -15.65 -5.92 -32.41
C ILE A 706 -14.32 -6.03 -33.15
N LEU A 707 -14.20 -7.03 -34.00
CA LEU A 707 -13.05 -7.21 -34.89
C LEU A 707 -13.47 -7.28 -36.35
N SER A 708 -12.56 -6.85 -37.22
CA SER A 708 -12.65 -7.09 -38.66
C SER A 708 -11.91 -8.38 -38.98
N VAL A 709 -12.64 -9.44 -39.30
CA VAL A 709 -12.07 -10.74 -39.69
C VAL A 709 -12.33 -11.04 -41.17
N PRO A 710 -11.50 -11.83 -41.87
CA PRO A 710 -11.71 -12.12 -43.29
C PRO A 710 -13.03 -12.85 -43.58
N GLU A 711 -13.46 -13.74 -42.68
CA GLU A 711 -14.67 -14.55 -42.81
C GLU A 711 -15.87 -13.91 -42.09
N MET A 712 -16.40 -12.80 -42.63
CA MET A 712 -17.60 -12.14 -42.09
C MET A 712 -18.81 -12.32 -43.02
N PRO A 713 -20.03 -12.51 -42.49
CA PRO A 713 -21.26 -12.48 -43.29
C PRO A 713 -21.41 -11.12 -43.98
N PRO A 714 -21.99 -11.03 -45.19
CA PRO A 714 -22.13 -9.76 -45.91
C PRO A 714 -22.90 -8.71 -45.07
N PRO A 715 -22.61 -7.40 -45.24
CA PRO A 715 -23.32 -6.36 -44.49
C PRO A 715 -24.82 -6.44 -44.72
N LYS A 716 -25.63 -6.19 -43.68
CA LYS A 716 -27.11 -6.24 -43.80
C LYS A 716 -27.65 -5.37 -44.93
N ASN A 717 -27.02 -4.22 -45.16
CA ASN A 717 -27.31 -3.32 -46.27
C ASN A 717 -26.17 -3.35 -47.29
N GLN A 718 -26.36 -4.02 -48.43
CA GLN A 718 -25.33 -4.17 -49.46
C GLN A 718 -24.88 -2.83 -50.09
N ASN A 719 -25.72 -1.79 -50.01
CA ASN A 719 -25.46 -0.48 -50.59
C ASN A 719 -24.71 0.48 -49.65
N LEU A 720 -24.49 0.11 -48.38
CA LEU A 720 -23.87 0.96 -47.38
C LEU A 720 -22.59 0.31 -46.83
N PRO A 721 -21.61 1.11 -46.38
CA PRO A 721 -20.45 0.57 -45.67
C PRO A 721 -20.88 -0.24 -44.45
N ARG A 722 -20.16 -1.32 -44.12
CA ARG A 722 -20.41 -2.14 -42.93
C ARG A 722 -20.47 -1.30 -41.66
N GLY A 723 -21.35 -1.70 -40.74
CA GLY A 723 -21.62 -1.03 -39.47
C GLY A 723 -22.50 0.20 -39.61
N THR A 724 -22.94 0.56 -40.84
CA THR A 724 -23.86 1.68 -41.07
C THR A 724 -25.30 1.25 -40.79
N VAL A 725 -25.93 1.92 -39.84
CA VAL A 725 -27.32 1.68 -39.46
C VAL A 725 -28.12 2.96 -39.67
N VAL A 726 -29.27 2.81 -40.34
CA VAL A 726 -30.30 3.85 -40.44
C VAL A 726 -31.50 3.36 -39.66
N ILE A 727 -31.85 4.05 -38.57
CA ILE A 727 -33.02 3.70 -37.76
C ILE A 727 -33.91 4.94 -37.60
N SER A 728 -35.22 4.74 -37.73
CA SER A 728 -36.22 5.73 -37.36
C SER A 728 -36.84 5.33 -36.03
N THR A 729 -37.14 6.32 -35.18
CA THR A 729 -37.92 6.16 -33.95
C THR A 729 -39.29 5.53 -34.26
N PRO A 730 -39.96 4.88 -33.29
CA PRO A 730 -41.28 4.28 -33.48
C PRO A 730 -42.32 5.26 -34.03
N GLY A 731 -42.32 6.50 -33.55
CA GLY A 731 -43.15 7.59 -34.09
C GLY A 731 -42.71 8.15 -35.44
N LYS A 732 -41.56 7.71 -35.97
CA LYS A 732 -40.88 8.21 -37.19
C LYS A 732 -40.49 9.69 -37.15
N HIS A 733 -40.59 10.33 -35.98
CA HIS A 733 -40.26 11.75 -35.79
C HIS A 733 -38.76 12.04 -35.90
N VAL A 734 -37.92 11.10 -35.50
CA VAL A 734 -36.46 11.23 -35.56
C VAL A 734 -35.83 10.02 -36.25
N THR A 735 -34.95 10.27 -37.21
CA THR A 735 -34.18 9.26 -37.94
C THR A 735 -32.69 9.50 -37.76
N PHE A 736 -31.96 8.46 -37.36
CA PHE A 736 -30.51 8.48 -37.16
C PHE A 736 -29.82 7.67 -38.24
N LYS A 737 -28.70 8.19 -38.76
CA LYS A 737 -27.72 7.44 -39.55
C LYS A 737 -26.40 7.46 -38.80
N LEU A 738 -25.96 6.28 -38.37
CA LEU A 738 -24.69 6.11 -37.67
C LEU A 738 -23.86 4.99 -38.28
N ARG A 739 -22.56 5.00 -38.00
CA ARG A 739 -21.62 3.97 -38.42
C ARG A 739 -20.75 3.53 -37.25
N VAL A 740 -20.82 2.25 -36.92
CA VAL A 740 -19.98 1.64 -35.87
C VAL A 740 -18.73 1.02 -36.48
N ARG A 741 -17.56 1.20 -35.87
CA ARG A 741 -16.27 0.64 -36.33
C ARG A 741 -15.36 0.22 -35.17
N PRO A 742 -14.48 -0.77 -35.37
CA PRO A 742 -13.46 -1.12 -34.40
C PRO A 742 -12.37 -0.04 -34.30
N LEU A 743 -11.95 0.28 -33.08
CA LEU A 743 -10.87 1.21 -32.79
C LEU A 743 -9.50 0.50 -32.93
N PRO A 744 -8.45 1.17 -33.46
CA PRO A 744 -7.11 0.60 -33.48
C PRO A 744 -6.54 0.29 -32.09
N SER A 745 -5.78 -0.80 -31.94
CA SER A 745 -5.25 -1.25 -30.64
C SER A 745 -4.39 -0.19 -29.93
N LYS A 746 -3.48 0.48 -30.65
CA LYS A 746 -2.65 1.56 -30.10
C LYS A 746 -3.46 2.74 -29.56
N ALA A 747 -4.62 3.01 -30.17
CA ALA A 747 -5.51 4.08 -29.70
C ALA A 747 -6.29 3.65 -28.45
N ILE A 748 -6.61 2.36 -28.32
CA ILE A 748 -7.20 1.79 -27.10
C ILE A 748 -6.20 1.89 -25.96
N GLU A 749 -4.96 1.42 -26.16
CA GLU A 749 -3.86 1.49 -25.19
C GLU A 749 -3.64 2.94 -24.71
N TYR A 750 -3.55 3.89 -25.65
CA TYR A 750 -3.39 5.31 -25.32
C TYR A 750 -4.54 5.88 -24.48
N LEU A 751 -5.80 5.50 -24.78
CA LEU A 751 -6.96 5.94 -23.99
C LEU A 751 -6.97 5.33 -22.59
N GLU A 752 -6.52 4.08 -22.44
CA GLU A 752 -6.44 3.39 -21.15
C GLU A 752 -5.33 3.97 -20.25
N GLU A 753 -4.19 4.36 -20.83
CA GLU A 753 -3.11 5.05 -20.11
C GLU A 753 -3.52 6.46 -19.68
N ASN A 754 -4.32 7.16 -20.49
CA ASN A 754 -4.67 8.58 -20.28
C ASN A 754 -6.10 8.80 -19.77
N VAL A 755 -6.71 7.81 -19.10
CA VAL A 755 -8.06 7.93 -18.52
C VAL A 755 -8.15 9.09 -17.52
N GLY A 756 -7.09 9.35 -16.77
CA GLY A 756 -7.01 10.45 -15.79
C GLY A 756 -7.20 11.82 -16.43
N THR A 757 -6.52 12.08 -17.55
CA THR A 757 -6.62 13.30 -18.34
C THR A 757 -8.06 13.56 -18.78
N LEU A 758 -8.75 12.52 -19.29
CA LEU A 758 -10.14 12.63 -19.72
C LEU A 758 -11.06 12.99 -18.55
N LYS A 759 -10.96 12.26 -17.42
CA LYS A 759 -11.79 12.52 -16.24
C LYS A 759 -11.65 13.95 -15.73
N LYS A 760 -10.40 14.44 -15.64
CA LYS A 760 -10.10 15.81 -15.21
C LYS A 760 -10.76 16.85 -16.12
N PHE A 761 -10.62 16.68 -17.42
CA PHE A 761 -11.22 17.59 -18.40
C PHE A 761 -12.75 17.66 -18.32
N PHE A 762 -13.39 16.51 -18.10
CA PHE A 762 -14.84 16.46 -17.92
C PHE A 762 -15.29 17.09 -16.60
N ALA A 763 -14.52 16.92 -15.53
CA ALA A 763 -14.80 17.53 -14.23
C ALA A 763 -14.65 19.06 -14.29
N GLU A 764 -13.63 19.59 -14.96
CA GLU A 764 -13.40 21.03 -15.11
C GLU A 764 -14.50 21.74 -15.93
N LYS A 765 -15.17 21.02 -16.86
CA LYS A 765 -16.23 21.57 -17.71
C LYS A 765 -17.66 21.47 -17.15
N GLN A 766 -17.90 20.74 -16.06
CA GLN A 766 -19.25 20.56 -15.48
C GLN A 766 -19.37 21.11 -14.06
N THR A 767 -20.18 22.16 -13.89
CA THR A 767 -20.67 22.61 -12.58
C THR A 767 -21.94 21.83 -12.16
N GLU A 768 -21.87 21.24 -10.97
CA GLU A 768 -22.93 20.97 -9.98
C GLU A 768 -24.08 19.95 -10.18
N ARG A 769 -24.33 19.29 -11.33
CA ARG A 769 -25.60 18.49 -11.48
C ARG A 769 -25.56 16.96 -11.53
N ASP A 770 -24.44 16.29 -11.82
CA ASP A 770 -24.40 14.80 -11.91
C ASP A 770 -23.20 14.21 -11.12
N ALA A 771 -22.99 14.67 -9.88
CA ALA A 771 -21.84 14.27 -9.06
C ALA A 771 -21.88 12.80 -8.59
N ASP A 772 -23.06 12.20 -8.47
CA ASP A 772 -23.25 10.89 -7.84
C ASP A 772 -22.83 9.70 -8.73
N ASP A 773 -22.96 9.80 -10.06
CA ASP A 773 -22.52 8.75 -10.99
C ASP A 773 -21.01 8.83 -11.34
N LEU A 774 -20.42 10.03 -11.21
CA LEU A 774 -18.97 10.24 -11.35
C LEU A 774 -18.19 9.75 -10.11
N MET A 775 -18.88 9.67 -8.96
CA MET A 775 -18.31 9.31 -7.66
C MET A 775 -17.74 7.88 -7.60
N LEU A 776 -18.19 6.97 -8.46
CA LEU A 776 -17.88 5.54 -8.38
C LEU A 776 -16.66 5.12 -9.23
N LEU A 777 -16.04 6.05 -9.97
CA LEU A 777 -15.00 5.76 -10.98
C LEU A 777 -13.70 6.53 -10.82
N THR A 778 -13.71 7.60 -10.04
CA THR A 778 -12.50 8.39 -9.79
C THR A 778 -11.58 7.72 -8.75
N ALA A 779 -11.88 6.49 -8.33
CA ALA A 779 -10.95 5.67 -7.57
C ALA A 779 -9.78 5.28 -8.48
N GLY A 780 -8.69 6.06 -8.41
CA GLY A 780 -7.37 5.64 -8.88
C GLY A 780 -6.79 6.30 -10.13
N ALA A 781 -7.20 7.52 -10.50
CA ALA A 781 -6.45 8.29 -11.49
C ALA A 781 -5.50 9.27 -10.78
N ASP A 782 -4.20 8.99 -10.83
CA ASP A 782 -3.15 9.86 -10.30
C ASP A 782 -3.14 11.20 -11.05
N ALA A 783 -3.01 12.31 -10.31
CA ALA A 783 -2.94 13.66 -10.87
C ALA A 783 -1.67 13.92 -11.71
N LYS A 784 -0.72 12.97 -11.74
CA LYS A 784 0.64 13.12 -12.29
C LYS A 784 0.75 12.86 -13.79
N ASP A 785 -0.15 12.05 -14.37
CA ASP A 785 -0.13 11.66 -15.79
C ASP A 785 -1.11 12.46 -16.67
N CYS A 786 -1.61 13.59 -16.17
CA CYS A 786 -2.58 14.41 -16.88
C CYS A 786 -1.90 15.33 -17.91
N LEU A 787 -1.92 14.94 -19.18
CA LEU A 787 -1.41 15.75 -20.29
C LEU A 787 -2.29 16.99 -20.54
N PRO A 788 -1.71 18.12 -21.00
CA PRO A 788 -2.50 19.23 -21.54
C PRO A 788 -3.29 18.76 -22.78
N ILE A 789 -4.48 19.32 -22.99
CA ILE A 789 -5.42 18.82 -24.00
C ILE A 789 -4.85 18.79 -25.41
N GLU A 790 -4.07 19.81 -25.80
CA GLU A 790 -3.45 19.86 -27.14
C GLU A 790 -2.42 18.74 -27.36
N GLU A 791 -1.73 18.34 -26.30
CA GLU A 791 -0.76 17.24 -26.35
C GLU A 791 -1.47 15.90 -26.37
N PHE A 792 -2.52 15.75 -25.57
CA PHE A 792 -3.42 14.59 -25.63
C PHE A 792 -4.03 14.41 -27.03
N GLU A 793 -4.52 15.49 -27.65
CA GLU A 793 -5.09 15.44 -29.00
C GLU A 793 -4.07 14.97 -30.03
N LYS A 794 -2.85 15.53 -29.99
CA LYS A 794 -1.76 15.16 -30.92
C LYS A 794 -1.33 13.71 -30.71
N GLY A 795 -1.14 13.30 -29.45
CA GLY A 795 -0.76 11.93 -29.08
C GLY A 795 -1.83 10.92 -29.51
N PHE A 796 -3.11 11.23 -29.27
CA PHE A 796 -4.22 10.37 -29.65
C PHE A 796 -4.38 10.29 -31.18
N GLN A 797 -4.25 11.40 -31.90
CA GLN A 797 -4.27 11.42 -33.37
C GLN A 797 -3.12 10.59 -33.96
N ALA A 798 -1.93 10.65 -33.36
CA ALA A 798 -0.78 9.83 -33.76
C ALA A 798 -1.04 8.34 -33.49
N ALA A 799 -1.60 7.98 -32.33
CA ALA A 799 -1.94 6.60 -31.97
C ALA A 799 -2.97 5.99 -32.94
N LEU A 800 -4.00 6.77 -33.32
CA LEU A 800 -5.00 6.37 -34.32
C LEU A 800 -4.35 6.07 -35.69
N ILE A 801 -3.46 6.95 -36.17
CA ILE A 801 -2.79 6.77 -37.47
C ILE A 801 -1.79 5.61 -37.44
N ALA A 802 -1.04 5.46 -36.34
CA ALA A 802 -0.02 4.42 -36.18
C ALA A 802 -0.62 3.02 -36.02
N GLY A 803 -1.83 2.92 -35.44
CA GLY A 803 -2.57 1.67 -35.31
C GLY A 803 -3.45 1.32 -36.53
N ALA A 804 -3.71 2.28 -37.43
CA ALA A 804 -4.56 2.06 -38.59
C ALA A 804 -3.88 1.23 -39.69
N THR A 805 -4.65 0.34 -40.32
CA THR A 805 -4.23 -0.40 -41.52
C THR A 805 -4.17 0.53 -42.73
N LYS A 806 -3.41 0.16 -43.78
CA LYS A 806 -3.24 1.00 -44.99
C LYS A 806 -4.57 1.46 -45.60
N ASP A 807 -5.61 0.62 -45.53
CA ASP A 807 -6.94 0.88 -46.09
C ASP A 807 -7.83 1.75 -45.18
N THR A 808 -7.50 1.87 -43.90
CA THR A 808 -8.31 2.61 -42.91
C THR A 808 -7.68 3.93 -42.46
N LYS A 809 -6.44 4.23 -42.85
CA LYS A 809 -5.75 5.48 -42.47
C LYS A 809 -6.56 6.73 -42.77
N ASN A 810 -7.19 6.81 -43.95
CA ASN A 810 -7.99 7.97 -44.37
C ASN A 810 -9.23 8.20 -43.51
N VAL A 811 -9.72 7.17 -42.82
CA VAL A 811 -10.90 7.27 -41.95
C VAL A 811 -10.56 8.02 -40.67
N TRP A 812 -9.33 7.86 -40.18
CA TRP A 812 -8.91 8.34 -38.87
C TRP A 812 -8.19 9.70 -38.92
N THR A 813 -8.00 10.25 -40.11
CA THR A 813 -7.42 11.58 -40.31
C THR A 813 -8.41 12.65 -39.83
N ASP A 814 -7.96 13.57 -38.96
CA ASP A 814 -8.77 14.69 -38.46
C ASP A 814 -10.09 14.27 -37.80
N VAL A 815 -10.05 13.15 -37.05
CA VAL A 815 -11.19 12.65 -36.29
C VAL A 815 -11.23 13.21 -34.89
N VAL A 816 -10.06 13.48 -34.30
CA VAL A 816 -9.96 13.93 -32.90
C VAL A 816 -10.73 15.24 -32.68
N SER A 817 -10.65 16.17 -33.64
CA SER A 817 -11.38 17.44 -33.62
C SER A 817 -12.92 17.31 -33.61
N LYS A 818 -13.44 16.14 -33.98
CA LYS A 818 -14.89 15.84 -34.10
C LYS A 818 -15.41 14.94 -32.98
N ILE A 819 -14.60 14.64 -31.97
CA ILE A 819 -15.02 13.79 -30.85
C ILE A 819 -15.99 14.57 -29.96
N SER A 820 -17.15 13.95 -29.74
CA SER A 820 -18.22 14.49 -28.91
C SER A 820 -18.33 13.80 -27.55
N SER A 821 -17.89 12.55 -27.40
CA SER A 821 -17.84 11.89 -26.08
C SER A 821 -16.95 10.67 -26.08
N PHE A 822 -16.34 10.38 -24.92
CA PHE A 822 -15.71 9.10 -24.63
C PHE A 822 -16.67 8.21 -23.84
N GLY A 823 -16.52 6.88 -23.82
CA GLY A 823 -17.46 5.99 -23.14
C GLY A 823 -16.89 4.62 -22.80
N PRO A 824 -17.46 3.88 -21.84
CA PRO A 824 -18.54 4.31 -20.95
C PRO A 824 -18.06 5.34 -19.91
N ARG A 825 -19.02 5.99 -19.24
CA ARG A 825 -18.82 6.98 -18.17
C ARG A 825 -17.85 8.12 -18.52
N ARG A 826 -17.90 8.60 -19.77
CA ARG A 826 -17.13 9.76 -20.26
C ARG A 826 -15.60 9.63 -20.20
N ALA A 827 -15.05 8.49 -19.83
CA ALA A 827 -13.59 8.29 -19.72
C ALA A 827 -13.13 6.88 -20.15
N GLY A 828 -13.96 6.17 -20.90
CA GLY A 828 -13.63 4.81 -21.38
C GLY A 828 -13.07 4.76 -22.80
N PRO A 829 -12.55 3.59 -23.22
CA PRO A 829 -11.89 3.37 -24.50
C PRO A 829 -12.87 3.19 -25.69
N ASN A 830 -13.97 3.94 -25.70
CA ASN A 830 -14.91 4.04 -26.82
C ASN A 830 -15.12 5.51 -27.16
N ILE A 831 -15.36 5.82 -28.43
CA ILE A 831 -15.48 7.20 -28.91
C ILE A 831 -16.76 7.42 -29.71
N LEU A 832 -17.42 8.55 -29.45
CA LEU A 832 -18.51 9.09 -30.24
C LEU A 832 -17.98 10.27 -31.06
N ILE A 833 -18.09 10.17 -32.38
CA ILE A 833 -17.59 11.13 -33.35
C ILE A 833 -18.80 11.75 -34.05
N ASP A 834 -18.85 13.07 -34.07
CA ASP A 834 -19.93 13.81 -34.71
C ASP A 834 -19.51 14.32 -36.10
N ASN A 835 -19.95 13.63 -37.15
CA ASN A 835 -19.80 14.10 -38.53
C ASN A 835 -20.96 15.01 -38.96
N ALA A 836 -22.08 14.98 -38.23
CA ALA A 836 -23.26 15.77 -38.55
C ALA A 836 -23.12 17.24 -38.10
N ASN A 837 -22.11 17.56 -37.26
CA ASN A 837 -21.90 18.87 -36.64
C ASN A 837 -23.10 19.32 -35.80
N ILE A 838 -23.73 18.36 -35.12
CA ILE A 838 -24.95 18.55 -34.34
C ILE A 838 -24.64 18.56 -32.85
N LEU A 839 -23.67 17.78 -32.38
CA LEU A 839 -23.34 17.60 -30.98
C LEU A 839 -22.28 18.61 -30.53
N ARG A 840 -22.21 18.85 -29.21
CA ARG A 840 -21.15 19.69 -28.64
C ARG A 840 -19.81 18.98 -28.82
N ARG A 841 -18.83 19.70 -29.36
CA ARG A 841 -17.46 19.21 -29.48
C ARG A 841 -16.76 19.40 -28.14
N ILE A 842 -16.22 18.32 -27.61
CA ILE A 842 -15.69 18.32 -26.26
C ILE A 842 -14.32 18.98 -26.20
N LEU A 843 -13.50 18.82 -27.24
CA LEU A 843 -12.09 19.18 -27.18
C LEU A 843 -11.76 20.61 -27.65
N ARG A 844 -12.74 21.41 -28.11
CA ARG A 844 -12.55 22.84 -28.44
C ARG A 844 -13.14 23.76 -27.37
N GLU A 845 -12.47 24.89 -27.11
CA GLU A 845 -12.89 25.95 -26.18
C GLU A 845 -13.82 27.00 -26.82
N ASN A 846 -13.93 27.06 -28.15
CA ASN A 846 -14.60 28.19 -28.84
C ASN A 846 -15.93 27.81 -29.51
N ASP A 847 -16.97 27.52 -28.73
CA ASP A 847 -18.37 27.55 -29.21
C ASP A 847 -19.18 28.68 -28.52
N GLU A 848 -18.51 29.72 -28.01
CA GLU A 848 -19.18 30.99 -27.62
C GLU A 848 -19.39 31.94 -28.83
N SER A 849 -18.74 31.69 -29.97
CA SER A 849 -18.81 32.57 -31.14
C SER A 849 -19.86 32.19 -32.19
N GLU A 850 -21.01 31.64 -31.78
CA GLU A 850 -22.24 31.57 -32.60
C GLU A 850 -23.43 32.25 -31.89
N THR A 851 -23.17 33.24 -31.02
CA THR A 851 -24.22 34.15 -30.49
C THR A 851 -24.04 35.62 -30.88
N THR A 852 -23.04 35.97 -31.70
CA THR A 852 -22.80 37.38 -32.04
C THR A 852 -22.43 37.61 -33.50
N GLN A 853 -23.29 37.22 -34.46
CA GLN A 853 -23.39 37.88 -35.78
C GLN A 853 -24.79 37.69 -36.38
N ASN A 854 -25.78 38.35 -35.78
CA ASN A 854 -26.89 39.04 -36.46
C ASN A 854 -27.80 39.60 -35.37
N ASP A 855 -27.59 40.88 -35.04
CA ASP A 855 -28.66 41.89 -34.92
C ASP A 855 -28.06 43.16 -34.29
N GLY A 856 -27.61 44.05 -35.16
CA GLY A 856 -27.60 45.48 -34.86
C GLY A 856 -29.00 46.01 -35.16
N ASN A 857 -29.92 45.88 -34.21
CA ASN A 857 -31.01 46.83 -33.95
C ASN A 857 -31.76 46.36 -32.71
N ALA A 858 -31.52 47.06 -31.60
CA ALA A 858 -32.35 46.98 -30.41
C ALA A 858 -33.71 47.64 -30.73
N ASP A 859 -34.76 46.84 -30.73
CA ASP A 859 -36.13 47.31 -30.56
C ASP A 859 -36.82 46.41 -29.53
N GLU A 860 -37.32 47.04 -28.48
CA GLU A 860 -38.09 46.41 -27.41
C GLU A 860 -39.43 45.89 -27.99
N GLY A 861 -39.57 44.57 -28.16
CA GLY A 861 -40.82 43.99 -28.63
C GLY A 861 -40.82 42.46 -28.74
N HIS A 862 -41.59 41.81 -27.87
CA HIS A 862 -42.11 40.44 -27.98
C HIS A 862 -41.08 39.30 -28.22
N GLU A 863 -40.65 38.63 -27.14
CA GLU A 863 -40.18 37.24 -27.20
C GLU A 863 -41.33 36.32 -27.66
N SER A 864 -41.47 36.15 -28.96
CA SER A 864 -42.20 35.02 -29.54
C SER A 864 -41.29 33.80 -29.47
N ALA A 865 -41.52 32.95 -28.48
CA ALA A 865 -40.88 31.64 -28.39
C ALA A 865 -41.07 30.86 -29.70
N SER A 866 -39.98 30.54 -30.40
CA SER A 866 -40.02 29.71 -31.60
C SER A 866 -40.65 28.35 -31.26
N LEU A 867 -41.82 28.07 -31.86
CA LEU A 867 -42.69 26.93 -31.60
C LEU A 867 -42.15 25.56 -32.07
N GLN A 868 -40.90 25.44 -32.53
CA GLN A 868 -40.38 24.25 -33.21
C GLN A 868 -39.45 23.40 -32.31
N ILE A 869 -39.73 22.09 -32.20
CA ILE A 869 -38.83 21.11 -31.56
C ILE A 869 -37.59 20.99 -32.46
N THR A 870 -36.42 21.29 -31.90
CA THR A 870 -35.18 21.39 -32.69
C THR A 870 -34.21 20.27 -32.31
N ILE A 871 -33.28 19.93 -33.21
CA ILE A 871 -32.24 18.91 -32.97
C ILE A 871 -31.42 19.21 -31.70
N LYS A 872 -31.32 20.50 -31.32
CA LYS A 872 -30.63 20.95 -30.10
C LYS A 872 -31.20 20.30 -28.83
N ASP A 873 -32.50 20.00 -28.80
CA ASP A 873 -33.19 19.41 -27.64
C ASP A 873 -32.75 17.97 -27.33
N PHE A 874 -32.16 17.28 -28.32
CA PHE A 874 -31.77 15.87 -28.21
C PHE A 874 -30.26 15.64 -28.03
N ARG A 875 -29.44 16.70 -28.08
CA ARG A 875 -27.95 16.61 -28.04
C ARG A 875 -27.44 15.80 -26.85
N ASP A 876 -27.83 16.19 -25.64
CA ASP A 876 -27.37 15.52 -24.42
C ASP A 876 -27.92 14.10 -24.31
N LYS A 877 -29.11 13.86 -24.87
CA LYS A 877 -29.78 12.55 -24.83
C LYS A 877 -29.11 11.55 -25.76
N ILE A 878 -28.58 11.99 -26.90
CA ILE A 878 -27.74 11.17 -27.78
C ILE A 878 -26.46 10.74 -27.05
N ILE A 879 -25.82 11.66 -26.31
CA ILE A 879 -24.64 11.36 -25.51
C ILE A 879 -25.00 10.36 -24.40
N THR A 880 -26.08 10.58 -23.65
CA THR A 880 -26.57 9.63 -22.62
C THR A 880 -26.84 8.25 -23.22
N ALA A 881 -27.46 8.17 -24.41
CA ALA A 881 -27.74 6.91 -25.08
C ALA A 881 -26.44 6.16 -25.49
N PHE A 882 -25.41 6.89 -25.92
CA PHE A 882 -24.09 6.33 -26.18
C PHE A 882 -23.41 5.82 -24.91
N GLN A 883 -23.49 6.56 -23.79
CA GLN A 883 -22.98 6.10 -22.50
C GLN A 883 -23.66 4.80 -22.05
N ASN A 884 -24.99 4.75 -22.13
CA ASN A 884 -25.75 3.57 -21.73
C ASN A 884 -25.47 2.37 -22.64
N ALA A 885 -25.38 2.61 -23.96
CA ALA A 885 -25.05 1.55 -24.91
C ALA A 885 -23.65 0.98 -24.63
N THR A 886 -22.63 1.82 -24.49
CA THR A 886 -21.26 1.36 -24.26
C THR A 886 -21.05 0.76 -22.86
N PHE A 887 -21.88 1.13 -21.88
CA PHE A 887 -21.87 0.52 -20.55
C PHE A 887 -22.56 -0.86 -20.53
N GLN A 888 -23.62 -1.05 -21.32
CA GLN A 888 -24.35 -2.31 -21.46
C GLN A 888 -24.21 -2.87 -22.89
N GLY A 889 -23.12 -3.61 -23.09
CA GLY A 889 -22.78 -4.29 -24.34
C GLY A 889 -23.89 -5.19 -24.87
N PRO A 890 -23.97 -5.39 -26.20
CA PRO A 890 -25.05 -6.14 -26.84
C PRO A 890 -25.04 -7.66 -26.59
N LEU A 891 -23.92 -8.26 -26.15
CA LEU A 891 -23.81 -9.72 -25.99
C LEU A 891 -24.27 -10.18 -24.62
N CYS A 892 -23.70 -9.60 -23.56
CA CYS A 892 -23.81 -10.08 -22.18
C CYS A 892 -24.13 -8.95 -21.20
N ASN A 893 -24.47 -7.74 -21.68
CA ASN A 893 -24.63 -6.52 -20.88
C ASN A 893 -23.36 -6.10 -20.13
N GLU A 894 -22.19 -6.45 -20.65
CA GLU A 894 -20.90 -6.03 -20.10
C GLU A 894 -20.33 -4.82 -20.87
N PRO A 895 -19.45 -4.00 -20.26
CA PRO A 895 -18.90 -2.83 -20.92
C PRO A 895 -18.20 -3.13 -22.26
N MET A 896 -18.47 -2.30 -23.26
CA MET A 896 -17.78 -2.36 -24.55
C MET A 896 -16.36 -1.77 -24.45
N GLN A 897 -15.43 -2.24 -25.28
CA GLN A 897 -14.07 -1.70 -25.43
C GLN A 897 -13.66 -1.66 -26.90
N GLY A 898 -13.05 -0.53 -27.31
CA GLY A 898 -12.49 -0.37 -28.64
C GLY A 898 -13.55 -0.14 -29.71
N VAL A 899 -14.64 0.56 -29.40
CA VAL A 899 -15.73 0.87 -30.33
C VAL A 899 -15.76 2.35 -30.67
N ALA A 900 -15.75 2.67 -31.97
CA ALA A 900 -15.96 4.03 -32.48
C ALA A 900 -17.34 4.14 -33.14
N VAL A 901 -18.14 5.12 -32.73
CA VAL A 901 -19.46 5.40 -33.29
C VAL A 901 -19.40 6.75 -34.01
N PHE A 902 -19.60 6.75 -35.32
CA PHE A 902 -19.71 7.95 -36.14
C PHE A 902 -21.18 8.29 -36.33
N LEU A 903 -21.61 9.46 -35.88
CA LEU A 903 -22.93 10.00 -36.15
C LEU A 903 -22.87 10.78 -37.47
N ASP A 904 -23.43 10.22 -38.54
CA ASP A 904 -23.36 10.80 -39.89
C ASP A 904 -24.54 11.76 -40.15
N GLU A 905 -25.75 11.46 -39.67
CA GLU A 905 -26.95 12.27 -39.93
C GLU A 905 -28.01 12.09 -38.84
N VAL A 906 -28.71 13.16 -38.48
CA VAL A 906 -29.92 13.15 -37.64
C VAL A 906 -30.99 13.99 -38.32
N LYS A 907 -32.11 13.37 -38.70
CA LYS A 907 -33.27 14.06 -39.28
C LYS A 907 -34.40 14.10 -38.27
N VAL A 908 -35.01 15.27 -38.11
CA VAL A 908 -36.23 15.45 -37.32
C VAL A 908 -37.33 15.83 -38.30
N GLU A 909 -38.31 14.95 -38.47
CA GLU A 909 -39.44 15.11 -39.37
C GLU A 909 -40.72 15.08 -38.53
N ILE A 910 -41.20 16.27 -38.12
CA ILE A 910 -42.40 16.43 -37.32
C ILE A 910 -43.38 17.27 -38.14
N ALA A 911 -44.62 16.79 -38.32
CA ALA A 911 -45.67 17.55 -38.99
C ALA A 911 -46.13 18.71 -38.09
N ASP A 912 -46.39 19.89 -38.66
CA ASP A 912 -46.75 21.11 -37.92
C ASP A 912 -47.98 20.92 -36.99
N GLU A 913 -48.91 20.03 -37.38
CA GLU A 913 -50.10 19.68 -36.58
C GLU A 913 -49.78 18.84 -35.32
N GLU A 914 -48.64 18.15 -35.28
CA GLU A 914 -48.24 17.26 -34.18
C GLU A 914 -47.31 17.93 -33.15
N VAL A 915 -46.77 19.11 -33.46
CA VAL A 915 -45.71 19.77 -32.67
C VAL A 915 -46.19 20.12 -31.26
N GLU A 916 -47.39 20.68 -31.09
CA GLU A 916 -47.94 21.02 -29.77
C GLU A 916 -48.23 19.77 -28.92
N ALA A 917 -48.76 18.71 -29.54
CA ALA A 917 -49.07 17.45 -28.86
C ALA A 917 -47.80 16.69 -28.44
N LEU A 918 -46.77 16.68 -29.29
CA LEU A 918 -45.47 16.07 -29.01
C LEU A 918 -44.66 16.85 -27.97
N ARG A 919 -44.81 18.18 -27.91
CA ARG A 919 -44.17 19.00 -26.88
C ARG A 919 -44.73 18.71 -25.49
N MET A 920 -46.05 18.49 -25.36
CA MET A 920 -46.64 18.01 -24.11
C MET A 920 -46.15 16.60 -23.72
N LYS A 921 -45.65 15.82 -24.68
CA LYS A 921 -45.10 14.47 -24.50
C LYS A 921 -43.59 14.38 -24.77
N ILE A 922 -42.85 15.48 -24.62
CA ILE A 922 -41.43 15.53 -24.98
C ILE A 922 -40.58 14.48 -24.24
N GLY A 923 -40.98 14.12 -23.01
CA GLY A 923 -40.36 13.03 -22.25
C GLY A 923 -40.47 11.66 -22.93
N GLN A 924 -41.59 11.36 -23.60
CA GLN A 924 -41.76 10.12 -24.37
C GLN A 924 -40.84 10.13 -25.60
N LEU A 925 -40.79 11.25 -26.32
CA LEU A 925 -39.92 11.40 -27.50
C LEU A 925 -38.43 11.29 -27.12
N ILE A 926 -38.01 11.85 -25.99
CA ILE A 926 -36.66 11.66 -25.43
C ILE A 926 -36.38 10.17 -25.17
N GLY A 927 -37.33 9.45 -24.58
CA GLY A 927 -37.22 8.01 -24.37
C GLY A 927 -37.03 7.24 -25.67
N GLU A 928 -37.83 7.56 -26.69
CA GLU A 928 -37.73 6.97 -28.03
C GLU A 928 -36.38 7.25 -28.71
N VAL A 929 -35.84 8.47 -28.57
CA VAL A 929 -34.52 8.85 -29.06
C VAL A 929 -33.41 8.04 -28.38
N ILE A 930 -33.46 7.91 -27.05
CA ILE A 930 -32.46 7.14 -26.31
C ILE A 930 -32.50 5.67 -26.74
N THR A 931 -33.69 5.05 -26.74
CA THR A 931 -33.84 3.65 -27.16
C THR A 931 -33.45 3.44 -28.61
N GLY A 932 -33.83 4.35 -29.51
CA GLY A 932 -33.47 4.31 -30.93
C GLY A 932 -31.96 4.36 -31.16
N MET A 933 -31.27 5.30 -30.52
CA MET A 933 -29.81 5.43 -30.61
C MET A 933 -29.09 4.22 -30.01
N THR A 934 -29.49 3.75 -28.83
CA THR A 934 -28.92 2.54 -28.23
C THR A 934 -29.12 1.31 -29.12
N SER A 935 -30.31 1.14 -29.71
CA SER A 935 -30.58 0.06 -30.65
C SER A 935 -29.72 0.15 -31.91
N ALA A 936 -29.53 1.34 -32.47
CA ALA A 936 -28.68 1.53 -33.65
C ALA A 936 -27.21 1.18 -33.38
N ILE A 937 -26.67 1.58 -32.23
CA ILE A 937 -25.30 1.20 -31.82
C ILE A 937 -25.19 -0.33 -31.69
N ARG A 938 -26.16 -0.99 -31.05
CA ARG A 938 -26.19 -2.45 -30.91
C ARG A 938 -26.26 -3.16 -32.27
N GLN A 939 -27.10 -2.70 -33.18
CA GLN A 939 -27.20 -3.25 -34.53
C GLN A 939 -25.91 -3.07 -35.33
N GLY A 940 -25.26 -1.90 -35.21
CA GLY A 940 -24.00 -1.62 -35.88
C GLY A 940 -22.86 -2.46 -35.33
N PHE A 941 -22.82 -2.69 -34.02
CA PHE A 941 -21.87 -3.59 -33.37
C PHE A 941 -22.02 -5.03 -33.87
N LEU A 942 -23.25 -5.54 -33.96
CA LEU A 942 -23.55 -6.90 -34.42
C LEU A 942 -23.37 -7.10 -35.95
N ASP A 943 -23.16 -6.03 -36.72
CA ASP A 943 -22.79 -6.12 -38.14
C ASP A 943 -21.29 -6.42 -38.33
N TRP A 944 -20.48 -6.26 -37.28
CA TRP A 944 -19.10 -6.72 -37.19
C TRP A 944 -19.01 -8.11 -36.57
N SER A 945 -17.80 -8.66 -36.44
CA SER A 945 -17.60 -9.90 -35.68
C SER A 945 -17.46 -9.57 -34.18
N PRO A 946 -18.48 -9.86 -33.34
CA PRO A 946 -18.41 -9.58 -31.93
C PRO A 946 -17.53 -10.61 -31.21
N ARG A 947 -16.76 -10.16 -30.22
CA ARG A 947 -15.85 -10.99 -29.41
C ARG A 947 -15.93 -10.58 -27.94
N LEU A 948 -15.82 -11.57 -27.06
CA LEU A 948 -15.60 -11.34 -25.64
C LEU A 948 -14.10 -11.19 -25.39
N LEU A 949 -13.74 -10.15 -24.65
CA LEU A 949 -12.41 -9.91 -24.11
C LEU A 949 -12.35 -10.51 -22.71
N LEU A 950 -11.52 -11.54 -22.56
CA LEU A 950 -11.20 -12.14 -21.28
C LEU A 950 -10.09 -11.33 -20.62
N ALA A 951 -10.24 -11.04 -19.32
CA ALA A 951 -9.11 -10.56 -18.54
C ALA A 951 -8.07 -11.69 -18.42
N MET A 952 -6.82 -11.40 -18.80
CA MET A 952 -5.72 -12.36 -18.81
C MET A 952 -4.60 -11.84 -17.94
N TYR A 953 -4.00 -12.72 -17.14
CA TYR A 953 -2.80 -12.41 -16.36
C TYR A 953 -1.59 -13.14 -16.94
N SER A 954 -0.45 -12.45 -16.98
CA SER A 954 0.82 -13.11 -17.20
C SER A 954 1.22 -13.89 -15.95
N CYS A 955 1.43 -15.19 -16.07
CA CYS A 955 1.88 -16.04 -14.97
C CYS A 955 3.36 -16.38 -15.16
N GLU A 956 4.22 -15.77 -14.34
CA GLU A 956 5.63 -16.14 -14.29
C GLU A 956 5.83 -17.32 -13.32
N ILE A 957 5.99 -18.52 -13.90
CA ILE A 957 6.19 -19.74 -13.12
C ILE A 957 7.68 -20.04 -12.97
N GLN A 958 8.19 -19.94 -11.75
CA GLN A 958 9.52 -20.38 -11.39
C GLN A 958 9.48 -21.86 -10.98
N ALA A 959 9.96 -22.75 -11.85
CA ALA A 959 10.02 -24.18 -11.59
C ALA A 959 11.40 -24.75 -11.89
N SER A 960 11.80 -25.81 -11.16
CA SER A 960 13.03 -26.52 -11.44
C SER A 960 12.98 -27.16 -12.84
N SER A 961 14.15 -27.30 -13.49
CA SER A 961 14.26 -27.81 -14.85
C SER A 961 13.58 -29.18 -15.07
N LYS A 962 13.49 -30.01 -14.02
CA LYS A 962 12.79 -31.30 -14.05
C LYS A 962 11.27 -31.19 -14.28
N HIS A 963 10.67 -30.06 -13.90
CA HIS A 963 9.24 -29.80 -14.07
C HIS A 963 8.95 -28.93 -15.30
N LYS A 964 9.99 -28.43 -15.99
CA LYS A 964 9.88 -27.74 -17.28
C LYS A 964 9.73 -28.75 -18.42
N THR A 965 8.78 -29.69 -18.33
CA THR A 965 8.26 -30.32 -19.54
C THR A 965 7.41 -29.27 -20.26
N THR A 966 8.02 -28.70 -21.29
CA THR A 966 7.51 -27.73 -22.26
C THR A 966 6.02 -27.88 -22.54
N HIS A 967 5.18 -27.07 -21.89
CA HIS A 967 3.92 -26.55 -22.45
C HIS A 967 3.79 -25.11 -21.92
N SER A 968 3.83 -24.14 -22.83
CA SER A 968 3.37 -22.78 -22.57
C SER A 968 1.86 -22.85 -22.37
N TYR A 969 1.42 -23.01 -21.12
CA TYR A 969 0.00 -22.94 -20.82
C TYR A 969 -0.40 -21.46 -20.82
N ILE A 970 -1.08 -21.03 -21.88
CA ILE A 970 -2.07 -19.97 -21.75
C ILE A 970 -3.17 -20.61 -20.93
N ILE A 971 -3.29 -20.23 -19.64
CA ILE A 971 -4.39 -20.70 -18.79
C ILE A 971 -5.53 -19.69 -19.00
N PRO A 972 -6.52 -19.97 -19.85
CA PRO A 972 -7.76 -19.20 -19.79
C PRO A 972 -8.37 -19.44 -18.40
N GLN A 973 -8.83 -18.38 -17.73
CA GLN A 973 -9.75 -18.54 -16.61
C GLN A 973 -11.05 -19.12 -17.17
N ILE A 974 -11.13 -20.45 -17.22
CA ILE A 974 -12.40 -21.16 -17.43
C ILE A 974 -12.88 -21.54 -16.03
N PRO A 975 -13.89 -20.85 -15.47
CA PRO A 975 -14.55 -21.36 -14.28
C PRO A 975 -15.23 -22.68 -14.65
N LYS A 976 -15.03 -23.73 -13.84
CA LYS A 976 -15.86 -24.94 -13.89
C LYS A 976 -17.25 -24.71 -13.33
#